data_AF-A0A840QT82-F1
#
_entry.id   AF-A0A840QT82-F1
#
_cell.length_a   1.000
_cell.length_b   1.000
_cell.length_c   1.000
_cell.angle_alpha   90.00
_cell.angle_beta   90.00
_cell.angle_gamma   90.00
#
_symmetry.space_group_name_H-M   'P 1'
#
loop_
_entity.id
_entity.type
_entity.pdbx_description
1 polymer ?
#
loop_
_entity_poly.entity_id
_entity_poly.type
_entity_poly.pdbx_seq_one_letter_code
_entity_poly.pdbx_strand_id
1 'polypeptide(L)'
;MKKLPLSNKALNSMFATALIVPFALVGTPSVSAETEQEIQDYAERMVEVYDEMDEGQKDTIREFREEIKKLDAETWEDDILPEDFVDAVEGKESVSRPVGEIAKDYAELLYDVEADKDQLISKIEEFRDRHDDSFKELFDGYGEEVTVAYLLGMASDLEEKAESLWVEGMDEEWVRDNIDLELLLNVTDDYDDMIEHLEDELDLSVSEISDISDDLIAEVGFNEDEIKDAMAHVLVTAFQPADDGSSGGGGGGSSSPSDSDDTTDEQEGTVSGDDSISTESETLEDGTEQVTATVDAESLSEALEEAASDDEPIEQVDFSIDTEAGEQAQLSLPSDAIETIRSANENATVGVSSNDGAFRASVSEFSADIAEAAEVQVLDTDEEDVSFSITMSQSDDENDVAEQNELTTASEPVTFQVQAEIGDDTINLDQFDTVVERDIYGEDDFDEETATAVRLEEDGTFTAVPTTIDEDTATLKGFSNSEYVVVENEASFPDVSTSDWALENIEKLASKYIIEGYNDNTFKPESNMTRAELATVLTRSLGLATTETYNEQFTDVDGSEWFVDEIMPAVETGIIEGHANGTFTPNEDVTREEAATMISRAIDYIAHEPELDEDLQLTDYTDHTDIADYADEHIETLIQTEIMNGDDHNQLLPKDNTTRAEMAALIDRFLQEVDFIN
;
A
#
# COMPACT_ATOMS: atom_id res chain seq x y z
N MET A 1 11.67 31.67 10.83
CA MET A 1 11.59 32.64 11.96
C MET A 1 10.43 33.65 11.77
N LYS A 2 9.25 33.55 12.43
CA LYS A 2 9.19 33.20 13.86
C LYS A 2 8.01 32.41 14.47
N LYS A 3 6.73 32.42 14.09
CA LYS A 3 5.65 31.71 14.85
C LYS A 3 4.55 31.24 13.89
N LEU A 4 4.09 29.99 13.80
CA LEU A 4 4.24 28.74 14.59
C LEU A 4 3.85 28.82 16.08
N PRO A 5 2.58 28.53 16.39
CA PRO A 5 2.17 27.26 17.03
C PRO A 5 2.77 26.07 16.30
N LEU A 6 3.60 25.29 16.99
CA LEU A 6 4.05 23.99 16.50
C LEU A 6 2.82 23.08 16.37
N SER A 7 2.68 22.39 15.24
CA SER A 7 1.78 21.24 15.14
C SER A 7 2.27 20.14 16.07
N ASN A 8 1.37 19.24 16.49
CA ASN A 8 1.75 18.09 17.31
C ASN A 8 2.86 17.27 16.61
N LYS A 9 2.75 17.01 15.29
CA LYS A 9 3.80 16.34 14.51
C LYS A 9 5.16 17.07 14.52
N ALA A 10 5.19 18.41 14.51
CA ALA A 10 6.43 19.19 14.59
C ALA A 10 7.03 19.22 16.02
N LEU A 11 6.18 19.24 17.05
CA LEU A 11 6.59 18.98 18.44
C LEU A 11 7.14 17.55 18.58
N ASN A 12 6.48 16.55 18.00
CA ASN A 12 6.84 15.14 18.11
C ASN A 12 8.12 14.82 17.33
N SER A 13 8.35 15.43 16.16
CA SER A 13 9.64 15.39 15.46
C SER A 13 10.76 16.06 16.29
N MET A 14 10.51 17.23 16.88
CA MET A 14 11.43 17.83 17.87
C MET A 14 11.67 16.90 19.06
N PHE A 15 10.65 16.19 19.57
CA PHE A 15 10.77 15.29 20.72
C PHE A 15 11.50 13.99 20.38
N ALA A 16 11.28 13.40 19.21
CA ALA A 16 12.03 12.26 18.70
C ALA A 16 13.52 12.62 18.54
N THR A 17 13.81 13.77 17.93
CA THR A 17 15.18 14.28 17.78
C THR A 17 15.81 14.57 19.16
N ALA A 18 15.02 15.15 20.07
CA ALA A 18 15.41 15.42 21.45
C ALA A 18 15.56 14.16 22.32
N LEU A 19 14.91 13.05 21.98
CA LEU A 19 15.07 11.73 22.59
C LEU A 19 16.37 11.07 22.15
N ILE A 20 16.66 11.10 20.85
CA ILE A 20 17.85 10.46 20.30
C ILE A 20 19.14 11.16 20.79
N VAL A 21 19.17 12.50 20.81
CA VAL A 21 20.40 13.27 21.09
C VAL A 21 21.00 13.01 22.48
N PRO A 22 20.30 13.16 23.63
CA PRO A 22 20.86 12.88 24.96
C PRO A 22 21.28 11.42 25.15
N PHE A 23 20.58 10.47 24.53
CA PHE A 23 20.93 9.05 24.58
C PHE A 23 22.25 8.78 23.83
N ALA A 24 22.41 9.33 22.62
CA ALA A 24 23.65 9.26 21.85
C ALA A 24 24.84 9.92 22.59
N LEU A 25 24.61 11.05 23.26
CA LEU A 25 25.63 11.82 23.98
C LEU A 25 26.13 11.18 25.30
N VAL A 26 25.38 10.24 25.89
CA VAL A 26 25.78 9.50 27.12
C VAL A 26 26.56 8.22 26.78
N GLY A 27 26.30 7.61 25.62
CA GLY A 27 26.80 6.28 25.25
C GLY A 27 28.31 6.16 25.03
N THR A 28 29.02 7.25 24.71
CA THR A 28 30.46 7.16 24.37
C THR A 28 31.39 7.56 25.54
N PRO A 29 32.36 6.70 25.94
CA PRO A 29 33.20 6.93 27.12
C PRO A 29 34.38 7.90 26.87
N SER A 30 34.16 8.99 26.14
CA SER A 30 34.99 10.21 26.23
C SER A 30 34.36 11.37 25.48
N VAL A 31 33.92 12.41 26.20
CA VAL A 31 33.44 13.68 25.62
C VAL A 31 34.51 14.24 24.67
N SER A 32 34.24 14.18 23.35
CA SER A 32 35.02 14.87 22.34
C SER A 32 34.57 16.34 22.27
N ALA A 33 35.25 17.15 21.46
CA ALA A 33 34.81 18.53 21.22
C ALA A 33 33.57 18.61 20.31
N GLU A 34 33.21 17.54 19.60
CA GLU A 34 31.97 17.44 18.81
C GLU A 34 30.76 17.28 19.74
N THR A 35 30.79 16.32 20.66
CA THR A 35 29.77 16.09 21.71
C THR A 35 29.40 17.34 22.52
N GLU A 36 30.39 18.19 22.84
CA GLU A 36 30.18 19.43 23.61
C GLU A 36 29.63 20.58 22.73
N GLN A 37 29.80 20.48 21.40
CA GLN A 37 29.24 21.39 20.40
C GLN A 37 27.80 20.99 20.04
N GLU A 38 27.53 19.70 19.83
CA GLU A 38 26.19 19.13 19.62
C GLU A 38 25.21 19.51 20.75
N ILE A 39 25.63 19.41 22.02
CA ILE A 39 24.83 19.87 23.18
C ILE A 39 24.54 21.38 23.10
N GLN A 40 25.49 22.19 22.62
CA GLN A 40 25.31 23.62 22.47
C GLN A 40 24.36 23.96 21.32
N ASP A 41 24.43 23.23 20.20
CA ASP A 41 23.65 23.51 19.00
C ASP A 41 22.20 23.02 19.17
N TYR A 42 22.01 21.84 19.78
CA TYR A 42 20.71 21.37 20.23
C TYR A 42 20.04 22.32 21.24
N ALA A 43 20.78 22.76 22.28
CA ALA A 43 20.22 23.70 23.25
C ALA A 43 19.97 25.10 22.67
N GLU A 44 20.70 25.51 21.63
CA GLU A 44 20.41 26.72 20.87
C GLU A 44 19.11 26.57 20.09
N ARG A 45 18.98 25.50 19.29
CA ARG A 45 17.79 25.23 18.46
C ARG A 45 16.53 25.09 19.32
N MET A 46 16.59 24.40 20.47
CA MET A 46 15.45 24.29 21.40
C MET A 46 15.06 25.64 22.03
N VAL A 47 16.03 26.45 22.47
CA VAL A 47 15.75 27.77 23.07
C VAL A 47 15.30 28.78 22.01
N GLU A 48 15.86 28.71 20.80
CA GLU A 48 15.40 29.50 19.67
C GLU A 48 13.96 29.15 19.35
N VAL A 49 13.61 27.87 19.13
CA VAL A 49 12.23 27.45 18.87
C VAL A 49 11.29 27.84 20.01
N TYR A 50 11.70 27.72 21.28
CA TYR A 50 10.90 28.23 22.39
C TYR A 50 10.72 29.76 22.32
N ASP A 51 11.74 30.56 22.02
CA ASP A 51 11.59 32.01 21.78
C ASP A 51 10.86 32.36 20.47
N GLU A 52 10.76 31.41 19.55
CA GLU A 52 9.90 31.38 18.35
C GLU A 52 8.42 31.12 18.73
N MET A 53 8.06 30.64 19.93
CA MET A 53 6.64 30.48 20.33
C MET A 53 5.97 31.76 20.84
N ASP A 54 4.66 31.92 20.63
CA ASP A 54 3.82 32.93 21.28
C ASP A 54 3.49 32.57 22.74
N GLU A 55 2.92 33.50 23.51
CA GLU A 55 2.69 33.27 24.94
C GLU A 55 1.56 32.27 25.25
N GLY A 56 0.59 32.06 24.36
CA GLY A 56 -0.44 31.05 24.52
C GLY A 56 0.15 29.64 24.39
N GLN A 57 0.98 29.42 23.37
CA GLN A 57 1.75 28.18 23.22
C GLN A 57 2.69 27.92 24.41
N LYS A 58 3.38 28.96 24.86
CA LYS A 58 4.25 28.88 26.05
C LYS A 58 3.45 28.57 27.30
N ASP A 59 2.25 29.12 27.45
CA ASP A 59 1.33 28.76 28.53
C ASP A 59 0.89 27.29 28.44
N THR A 60 0.59 26.75 27.26
CA THR A 60 0.31 25.30 27.08
C THR A 60 1.49 24.44 27.53
N ILE A 61 2.72 24.77 27.11
CA ILE A 61 3.92 24.04 27.54
C ILE A 61 4.14 24.14 29.06
N ARG A 62 3.92 25.33 29.65
CA ARG A 62 4.00 25.54 31.10
C ARG A 62 2.95 24.72 31.85
N GLU A 63 1.73 24.63 31.35
CA GLU A 63 0.64 23.86 31.97
C GLU A 63 0.91 22.35 31.88
N PHE A 64 1.27 21.84 30.70
CA PHE A 64 1.63 20.43 30.50
C PHE A 64 2.81 20.00 31.37
N ARG A 65 3.85 20.84 31.46
CA ARG A 65 5.00 20.65 32.35
C ARG A 65 4.58 20.54 33.83
N GLU A 66 3.65 21.38 34.28
CA GLU A 66 3.17 21.32 35.66
C GLU A 66 2.28 20.10 35.92
N GLU A 67 1.61 19.51 34.92
CA GLU A 67 0.97 18.20 35.04
C GLU A 67 2.00 17.06 35.14
N ILE A 68 3.01 17.00 34.25
CA ILE A 68 4.11 16.01 34.29
C ILE A 68 4.75 15.92 35.68
N LYS A 69 5.06 17.07 36.30
CA LYS A 69 5.67 17.13 37.65
C LYS A 69 4.83 16.48 38.75
N LYS A 70 3.50 16.37 38.58
CA LYS A 70 2.58 15.79 39.58
C LYS A 70 2.57 14.27 39.55
N LEU A 71 2.89 13.66 38.41
CA LEU A 71 3.07 12.22 38.24
C LEU A 71 4.27 11.77 39.10
N ASP A 72 4.18 10.64 39.79
CA ASP A 72 5.33 10.06 40.50
C ASP A 72 6.00 8.97 39.65
N ALA A 73 7.19 8.52 40.08
CA ALA A 73 7.96 7.54 39.31
C ALA A 73 7.24 6.19 39.17
N GLU A 74 6.43 5.79 40.16
CA GLU A 74 5.57 4.60 40.14
C GLU A 74 4.51 4.74 39.03
N THR A 75 3.89 5.91 38.87
CA THR A 75 3.00 6.21 37.73
C THR A 75 3.74 6.15 36.38
N TRP A 76 4.98 6.66 36.31
CA TRP A 76 5.77 6.61 35.07
C TRP A 76 6.17 5.19 34.68
N GLU A 77 6.46 4.33 35.66
CA GLU A 77 6.88 2.94 35.48
C GLU A 77 5.69 2.02 35.16
N ASP A 78 4.61 2.08 35.95
CA ASP A 78 3.46 1.16 35.85
C ASP A 78 2.44 1.55 34.75
N ASP A 79 2.16 2.85 34.58
CA ASP A 79 1.04 3.32 33.73
C ASP A 79 1.53 3.91 32.38
N ILE A 80 2.74 4.48 32.33
CA ILE A 80 3.18 5.32 31.18
C ILE A 80 4.21 4.60 30.28
N LEU A 81 5.26 3.99 30.83
CA LEU A 81 6.23 3.26 30.01
C LEU A 81 5.63 1.95 29.42
N PRO A 82 6.19 1.41 28.33
CA PRO A 82 5.82 0.09 27.80
C PRO A 82 6.23 -1.03 28.76
N GLU A 83 5.38 -2.05 28.93
CA GLU A 83 5.62 -3.16 29.87
C GLU A 83 6.91 -3.93 29.50
N ASP A 84 7.13 -4.19 28.21
CA ASP A 84 8.32 -4.87 27.70
C ASP A 84 9.62 -4.07 27.92
N PHE A 85 9.56 -2.74 27.87
CA PHE A 85 10.71 -1.87 28.18
C PHE A 85 11.04 -1.90 29.68
N VAL A 86 10.02 -1.89 30.55
CA VAL A 86 10.20 -2.01 32.00
C VAL A 86 10.80 -3.38 32.35
N ASP A 87 10.26 -4.47 31.78
CA ASP A 87 10.75 -5.84 32.00
C ASP A 87 12.18 -6.06 31.49
N ALA A 88 12.55 -5.46 30.35
CA ALA A 88 13.92 -5.49 29.81
C ALA A 88 14.97 -4.84 30.74
N VAL A 89 14.53 -4.00 31.68
CA VAL A 89 15.39 -3.22 32.57
C VAL A 89 15.32 -3.70 34.03
N GLU A 90 14.14 -3.99 34.58
CA GLU A 90 13.96 -4.46 35.98
C GLU A 90 14.73 -5.77 36.28
N GLY A 91 14.98 -6.59 35.26
CA GLY A 91 15.77 -7.82 35.39
C GLY A 91 17.27 -7.62 35.70
N LYS A 92 17.81 -6.40 35.52
CA LYS A 92 19.24 -6.10 35.66
C LYS A 92 19.59 -5.65 37.09
N GLU A 93 20.22 -6.53 37.89
CA GLU A 93 20.71 -6.24 39.27
C GLU A 93 21.64 -5.00 39.39
N SER A 94 22.10 -4.46 38.26
CA SER A 94 23.06 -3.36 38.15
C SER A 94 22.45 -1.96 37.98
N VAL A 95 21.19 -1.79 37.56
CA VAL A 95 20.67 -0.43 37.27
C VAL A 95 20.47 0.34 38.57
N SER A 96 21.27 1.40 38.75
CA SER A 96 21.37 2.13 40.02
C SER A 96 20.15 2.99 40.42
N ARG A 97 19.14 3.14 39.56
CA ARG A 97 17.89 3.89 39.80
C ARG A 97 16.67 3.27 39.10
N PRO A 98 15.42 3.48 39.59
CA PRO A 98 14.20 3.05 38.91
C PRO A 98 14.04 3.73 37.54
N VAL A 99 13.42 3.04 36.59
CA VAL A 99 13.29 3.51 35.21
C VAL A 99 12.29 4.67 35.13
N GLY A 100 11.21 4.57 35.90
CA GLY A 100 10.25 5.66 36.07
C GLY A 100 10.85 6.94 36.65
N GLU A 101 11.93 6.87 37.45
CA GLU A 101 12.67 8.07 37.90
C GLU A 101 13.50 8.69 36.76
N ILE A 102 14.05 7.89 35.85
CA ILE A 102 14.84 8.35 34.71
C ILE A 102 13.92 9.00 33.66
N ALA A 103 12.84 8.30 33.28
CA ALA A 103 11.83 8.81 32.33
C ALA A 103 11.18 10.10 32.83
N LYS A 104 10.87 10.18 34.13
CA LYS A 104 10.35 11.40 34.74
C LYS A 104 11.36 12.56 34.73
N ASP A 105 12.60 12.35 35.18
CA ASP A 105 13.63 13.40 35.18
C ASP A 105 13.92 13.89 33.74
N TYR A 106 13.75 13.00 32.75
CA TYR A 106 13.91 13.28 31.33
C TYR A 106 12.73 14.09 30.75
N ALA A 107 11.48 13.70 31.01
CA ALA A 107 10.32 14.48 30.63
C ALA A 107 10.34 15.88 31.30
N GLU A 108 10.72 15.96 32.59
CA GLU A 108 10.90 17.26 33.25
C GLU A 108 12.00 18.14 32.62
N LEU A 109 13.04 17.54 32.00
CA LEU A 109 14.08 18.26 31.25
C LEU A 109 13.52 18.81 29.92
N LEU A 110 12.81 17.98 29.15
CA LEU A 110 12.23 18.35 27.85
C LEU A 110 11.28 19.55 27.94
N TYR A 111 10.43 19.61 28.96
CA TYR A 111 9.46 20.69 29.11
C TYR A 111 9.98 21.87 29.97
N ASP A 112 11.28 21.91 30.31
CA ASP A 112 11.95 23.00 31.05
C ASP A 112 12.76 23.95 30.14
N VAL A 113 12.30 24.12 28.89
CA VAL A 113 12.88 25.01 27.85
C VAL A 113 12.74 26.51 28.17
N GLU A 114 12.11 26.88 29.30
CA GLU A 114 12.14 28.26 29.82
C GLU A 114 13.54 28.76 30.22
N ALA A 115 14.53 27.88 30.21
CA ALA A 115 15.90 28.20 30.54
C ALA A 115 16.60 28.92 29.38
N ASP A 116 17.29 30.03 29.70
CA ASP A 116 18.36 30.59 28.86
C ASP A 116 19.33 29.47 28.43
N LYS A 117 19.87 29.52 27.20
CA LYS A 117 20.70 28.46 26.59
C LYS A 117 21.73 27.87 27.56
N ASP A 118 22.46 28.71 28.31
CA ASP A 118 23.46 28.27 29.30
C ASP A 118 22.85 27.40 30.41
N GLN A 119 21.61 27.68 30.82
CA GLN A 119 20.88 26.93 31.84
C GLN A 119 20.27 25.63 31.28
N LEU A 120 19.84 25.60 30.01
CA LEU A 120 19.36 24.35 29.39
C LEU A 120 20.53 23.38 29.22
N ILE A 121 21.67 23.87 28.69
CA ILE A 121 22.93 23.12 28.66
C ILE A 121 23.29 22.62 30.06
N SER A 122 23.30 23.50 31.08
CA SER A 122 23.60 23.09 32.46
C SER A 122 22.67 22.00 32.99
N LYS A 123 21.39 21.96 32.58
CA LYS A 123 20.43 20.92 32.98
C LYS A 123 20.62 19.63 32.19
N ILE A 124 20.96 19.70 30.91
CA ILE A 124 21.33 18.54 30.08
C ILE A 124 22.60 17.90 30.66
N GLU A 125 23.61 18.71 31.02
CA GLU A 125 24.81 18.25 31.72
C GLU A 125 24.50 17.69 33.11
N GLU A 126 23.65 18.35 33.91
CA GLU A 126 23.23 17.83 35.23
C GLU A 126 22.34 16.58 35.15
N PHE A 127 21.64 16.35 34.04
CA PHE A 127 20.86 15.14 33.78
C PHE A 127 21.80 14.01 33.34
N ARG A 128 22.65 14.26 32.34
CA ARG A 128 23.73 13.37 31.90
C ARG A 128 24.56 12.93 33.11
N ASP A 129 25.22 13.84 33.82
CA ASP A 129 26.10 13.52 34.95
C ASP A 129 25.36 12.85 36.14
N ARG A 130 24.03 12.93 36.20
CA ARG A 130 23.18 12.31 37.25
C ARG A 130 22.81 10.87 36.91
N HIS A 131 22.64 10.56 35.64
CA HIS A 131 22.17 9.26 35.13
C HIS A 131 23.23 8.53 34.30
N ASP A 132 24.42 9.11 34.09
CA ASP A 132 25.58 8.57 33.36
C ASP A 132 25.92 7.13 33.77
N ASP A 133 26.00 6.88 35.09
CA ASP A 133 26.22 5.53 35.63
C ASP A 133 25.03 4.60 35.30
N SER A 134 23.79 5.07 35.40
CA SER A 134 22.58 4.26 35.16
C SER A 134 22.36 3.93 33.68
N PHE A 135 22.65 4.87 32.77
CA PHE A 135 22.64 4.65 31.32
C PHE A 135 23.79 3.71 30.91
N LYS A 136 24.98 3.84 31.50
CA LYS A 136 26.04 2.85 31.33
C LYS A 136 25.63 1.48 31.88
N GLU A 137 24.95 1.40 33.02
CA GLU A 137 24.47 0.12 33.57
C GLU A 137 23.31 -0.50 32.76
N LEU A 138 22.54 0.32 32.03
CA LEU A 138 21.52 -0.10 31.06
C LEU A 138 22.14 -0.73 29.81
N PHE A 139 23.17 -0.08 29.26
CA PHE A 139 23.72 -0.34 27.93
C PHE A 139 25.12 -1.02 27.89
N ASP A 140 25.86 -1.13 29.01
CA ASP A 140 27.15 -1.86 29.10
C ASP A 140 26.90 -3.38 29.01
N GLY A 141 26.79 -3.84 27.77
CA GLY A 141 26.36 -5.19 27.37
C GLY A 141 25.80 -5.22 25.96
N TYR A 142 25.16 -4.12 25.53
CA TYR A 142 24.68 -3.88 24.17
C TYR A 142 25.72 -3.06 23.40
N GLY A 143 26.74 -3.76 22.90
CA GLY A 143 27.57 -3.17 21.85
C GLY A 143 26.75 -3.10 20.57
N GLU A 144 26.56 -1.90 20.04
CA GLU A 144 25.97 -1.59 18.72
C GLU A 144 24.43 -1.76 18.57
N GLU A 145 23.73 -2.48 19.46
CA GLU A 145 22.26 -2.68 19.41
C GLU A 145 21.43 -1.73 20.31
N VAL A 146 21.41 -0.43 19.99
CA VAL A 146 20.27 0.45 20.32
C VAL A 146 20.02 1.33 19.10
N THR A 147 19.13 0.86 18.22
CA THR A 147 18.86 1.54 16.94
C THR A 147 17.94 2.74 17.13
N VAL A 148 17.96 3.64 16.15
CA VAL A 148 17.01 4.78 16.09
C VAL A 148 15.57 4.26 16.07
N ALA A 149 15.30 3.16 15.35
CA ALA A 149 13.99 2.50 15.32
C ALA A 149 13.50 2.07 16.71
N TYR A 150 14.35 1.47 17.56
CA TYR A 150 13.95 1.07 18.92
C TYR A 150 13.58 2.28 19.81
N LEU A 151 14.31 3.39 19.66
CA LEU A 151 14.01 4.64 20.39
C LEU A 151 12.77 5.36 19.85
N LEU A 152 12.47 5.22 18.55
CA LEU A 152 11.26 5.73 17.91
C LEU A 152 10.02 4.91 18.32
N GLY A 153 10.11 3.57 18.36
CA GLY A 153 9.03 2.72 18.86
C GLY A 153 8.65 3.05 20.30
N MET A 154 9.65 3.17 21.19
CA MET A 154 9.41 3.58 22.57
C MET A 154 8.84 5.01 22.70
N ALA A 155 9.10 5.89 21.72
CA ALA A 155 8.48 7.22 21.65
C ALA A 155 7.01 7.14 21.19
N SER A 156 6.71 6.28 20.22
CA SER A 156 5.37 6.01 19.70
C SER A 156 4.43 5.45 20.78
N ASP A 157 4.90 4.48 21.58
CA ASP A 157 4.10 3.91 22.69
C ASP A 157 3.81 4.95 23.80
N LEU A 158 4.75 5.88 24.00
CA LEU A 158 4.60 7.03 24.91
C LEU A 158 3.62 8.07 24.34
N GLU A 159 3.53 8.19 23.02
CA GLU A 159 2.63 9.08 22.29
C GLU A 159 1.17 8.58 22.41
N GLU A 160 0.91 7.30 22.13
CA GLU A 160 -0.41 6.66 22.26
C GLU A 160 -0.98 6.82 23.69
N LYS A 161 -0.14 6.61 24.71
CA LYS A 161 -0.53 6.82 26.12
C LYS A 161 -0.71 8.29 26.48
N ALA A 162 0.01 9.23 25.86
CA ALA A 162 -0.17 10.66 26.08
C ALA A 162 -1.49 11.18 25.48
N GLU A 163 -1.94 10.65 24.34
CA GLU A 163 -3.24 10.95 23.75
C GLU A 163 -4.40 10.55 24.66
N SER A 164 -4.27 9.43 25.40
CA SER A 164 -5.28 8.99 26.38
C SER A 164 -5.58 10.00 27.50
N LEU A 165 -4.70 11.00 27.69
CA LEU A 165 -4.85 12.09 28.66
C LEU A 165 -5.49 13.37 28.07
N TRP A 166 -5.69 13.43 26.75
CA TRP A 166 -6.19 14.60 26.00
C TRP A 166 -7.62 14.39 25.49
N VAL A 167 -8.63 15.04 26.11
CA VAL A 167 -10.01 15.06 25.59
C VAL A 167 -10.69 16.42 25.82
N GLU A 168 -11.49 16.83 24.82
CA GLU A 168 -12.37 18.03 24.73
C GLU A 168 -11.67 19.41 24.50
N GLY A 169 -11.51 19.84 23.23
CA GLY A 169 -11.51 21.29 22.95
C GLY A 169 -10.94 21.88 21.66
N MET A 170 -10.42 21.13 20.68
CA MET A 170 -9.79 21.69 19.47
C MET A 170 -10.37 21.08 18.20
N ASP A 171 -10.97 21.93 17.35
CA ASP A 171 -11.61 21.60 16.08
C ASP A 171 -11.05 22.46 14.92
N GLU A 172 -11.42 22.11 13.69
CA GLU A 172 -10.86 22.63 12.44
C GLU A 172 -10.90 24.17 12.30
N GLU A 173 -12.00 24.81 12.76
CA GLU A 173 -12.16 26.27 12.78
C GLU A 173 -11.09 26.95 13.65
N TRP A 174 -10.54 26.25 14.66
CA TRP A 174 -9.44 26.74 15.49
C TRP A 174 -8.09 26.68 14.76
N VAL A 175 -7.83 25.64 13.97
CA VAL A 175 -6.54 25.42 13.28
C VAL A 175 -6.32 26.46 12.19
N ARG A 176 -7.32 26.63 11.32
CA ARG A 176 -7.31 27.61 10.21
C ARG A 176 -7.05 29.04 10.67
N ASP A 177 -7.55 29.42 11.84
CA ASP A 177 -7.45 30.79 12.35
C ASP A 177 -6.09 31.14 13.01
N ASN A 178 -5.14 30.19 13.13
CA ASN A 178 -3.94 30.36 13.98
C ASN A 178 -2.55 29.93 13.40
N ILE A 179 -2.42 29.51 12.13
CA ILE A 179 -1.15 29.03 11.53
C ILE A 179 -0.66 29.94 10.37
N ASP A 180 0.67 29.98 10.10
CA ASP A 180 1.32 30.84 9.09
C ASP A 180 2.37 30.05 8.27
N LEU A 181 2.42 30.29 6.94
CA LEU A 181 3.10 29.44 5.94
C LEU A 181 4.62 29.61 5.87
N GLU A 182 5.15 30.81 6.13
CA GLU A 182 6.57 31.15 5.92
C GLU A 182 7.54 30.38 6.86
N LEU A 183 7.02 29.59 7.81
CA LEU A 183 7.81 28.77 8.72
C LEU A 183 7.95 27.29 8.33
N LEU A 184 7.04 26.73 7.55
CA LEU A 184 7.15 25.33 7.10
C LEU A 184 8.36 25.14 6.16
N LEU A 185 8.63 26.13 5.32
CA LEU A 185 9.67 26.10 4.28
C LEU A 185 11.11 26.41 4.77
N ASN A 186 11.33 26.71 6.06
CA ASN A 186 12.65 27.04 6.61
C ASN A 186 13.22 25.92 7.52
N VAL A 187 12.58 24.75 7.59
CA VAL A 187 13.00 23.64 8.48
C VAL A 187 14.01 22.70 7.80
N THR A 188 14.13 22.79 6.48
CA THR A 188 14.86 21.88 5.58
C THR A 188 16.31 22.28 5.26
N ASP A 189 16.81 23.41 5.76
CA ASP A 189 18.09 24.01 5.35
C ASP A 189 19.39 23.32 5.87
N ASP A 190 19.33 22.05 6.29
CA ASP A 190 20.53 21.22 6.58
C ASP A 190 20.62 20.01 5.62
N TYR A 191 20.10 20.19 4.40
CA TYR A 191 20.20 19.24 3.28
C TYR A 191 21.50 19.39 2.47
N ASP A 192 22.59 19.99 2.99
CA ASP A 192 23.84 20.17 2.21
C ASP A 192 24.41 18.83 1.68
N ASP A 193 24.29 17.73 2.45
CA ASP A 193 24.72 16.38 2.00
C ASP A 193 23.73 15.73 0.99
N MET A 194 22.44 16.09 1.03
CA MET A 194 21.44 15.61 0.07
C MET A 194 21.48 16.42 -1.24
N ILE A 195 21.82 17.70 -1.15
CA ILE A 195 22.06 18.60 -2.29
C ILE A 195 23.34 18.19 -3.01
N GLU A 196 24.42 17.78 -2.31
CA GLU A 196 25.62 17.23 -2.97
C GLU A 196 25.35 15.89 -3.69
N HIS A 197 24.26 15.17 -3.34
CA HIS A 197 23.75 14.02 -4.11
C HIS A 197 22.98 14.49 -5.36
N LEU A 198 21.94 15.32 -5.17
CA LEU A 198 21.08 15.81 -6.26
C LEU A 198 21.83 16.68 -7.29
N GLU A 199 22.92 17.36 -6.92
CA GLU A 199 23.80 18.09 -7.85
C GLU A 199 24.61 17.15 -8.78
N ASP A 200 24.95 15.93 -8.35
CA ASP A 200 25.67 14.94 -9.17
C ASP A 200 24.69 14.13 -10.07
N GLU A 201 23.41 14.09 -9.70
CA GLU A 201 22.37 13.25 -10.30
C GLU A 201 21.50 13.98 -11.35
N LEU A 202 21.30 15.31 -11.24
CA LEU A 202 20.36 16.07 -12.10
C LEU A 202 20.98 17.25 -12.92
N ASP A 203 22.30 17.51 -12.83
CA ASP A 203 23.08 18.56 -13.57
C ASP A 203 22.42 19.97 -13.67
N LEU A 204 21.57 20.35 -12.72
CA LEU A 204 20.91 21.66 -12.63
C LEU A 204 21.48 22.50 -11.49
N SER A 205 21.71 23.80 -11.75
CA SER A 205 22.34 24.67 -10.74
C SER A 205 21.32 25.26 -9.75
N VAL A 206 21.77 25.52 -8.52
CA VAL A 206 20.99 26.22 -7.47
C VAL A 206 20.37 27.56 -7.94
N SER A 207 20.92 28.22 -8.97
CA SER A 207 20.28 29.41 -9.56
C SER A 207 19.05 29.11 -10.41
N GLU A 208 18.97 27.95 -11.05
CA GLU A 208 17.83 27.53 -11.88
C GLU A 208 16.66 27.06 -11.01
N ILE A 209 16.96 26.36 -9.91
CA ILE A 209 15.95 25.95 -8.90
C ILE A 209 15.29 27.18 -8.23
N SER A 210 16.07 28.24 -7.94
CA SER A 210 15.52 29.48 -7.38
C SER A 210 14.61 30.23 -8.36
N ASP A 211 14.89 30.20 -9.66
CA ASP A 211 14.11 30.91 -10.68
C ASP A 211 12.75 30.22 -10.93
N ILE A 212 12.65 28.89 -10.72
CA ILE A 212 11.38 28.12 -10.81
C ILE A 212 10.32 28.65 -9.82
N SER A 213 10.71 29.08 -8.61
CA SER A 213 9.76 29.59 -7.62
C SER A 213 9.12 30.94 -7.99
N ASP A 214 9.87 31.82 -8.65
CA ASP A 214 9.38 33.13 -9.13
C ASP A 214 8.55 32.97 -10.42
N ASP A 215 8.85 31.99 -11.29
CA ASP A 215 8.10 31.71 -12.51
C ASP A 215 6.77 30.96 -12.23
N LEU A 216 6.70 30.07 -11.23
CA LEU A 216 5.44 29.38 -10.85
C LEU A 216 4.35 30.38 -10.39
N ILE A 217 4.76 31.40 -9.63
CA ILE A 217 3.89 32.51 -9.19
C ILE A 217 3.48 33.40 -10.37
N ALA A 218 4.28 33.46 -11.43
CA ALA A 218 4.03 34.30 -12.61
C ALA A 218 3.12 33.63 -13.66
N GLU A 219 3.21 32.31 -13.82
CA GLU A 219 2.56 31.58 -14.92
C GLU A 219 1.17 30.99 -14.54
N VAL A 220 0.96 30.54 -13.29
CA VAL A 220 -0.28 29.82 -12.89
C VAL A 220 -1.30 30.67 -12.10
N GLY A 221 -0.85 31.68 -11.34
CA GLY A 221 -1.72 32.78 -10.89
C GLY A 221 -2.62 32.56 -9.66
N PHE A 222 -2.33 31.57 -8.81
CA PHE A 222 -3.01 31.36 -7.51
C PHE A 222 -2.76 32.50 -6.51
N ASN A 223 -3.72 32.71 -5.61
CA ASN A 223 -3.69 33.69 -4.52
C ASN A 223 -3.16 33.09 -3.21
N GLU A 224 -2.60 33.94 -2.34
CA GLU A 224 -2.06 33.60 -1.01
C GLU A 224 -3.11 32.95 -0.08
N ASP A 225 -4.41 33.20 -0.32
CA ASP A 225 -5.50 32.56 0.43
C ASP A 225 -5.81 31.14 -0.07
N GLU A 226 -5.67 30.88 -1.38
CA GLU A 226 -5.96 29.56 -1.99
C GLU A 226 -4.89 28.52 -1.61
N ILE A 227 -3.63 28.96 -1.50
CA ILE A 227 -2.52 28.13 -0.98
C ILE A 227 -2.71 27.80 0.52
N LYS A 228 -3.36 28.70 1.29
CA LYS A 228 -3.64 28.46 2.71
C LYS A 228 -4.77 27.47 2.93
N ASP A 229 -5.84 27.55 2.13
CA ASP A 229 -6.93 26.57 2.19
C ASP A 229 -6.41 25.17 1.78
N ALA A 230 -5.63 25.07 0.69
CA ALA A 230 -5.03 23.79 0.26
C ALA A 230 -4.11 23.14 1.32
N MET A 231 -3.23 23.91 1.98
CA MET A 231 -2.33 23.36 3.01
C MET A 231 -3.00 23.16 4.37
N ALA A 232 -4.07 23.89 4.68
CA ALA A 232 -4.91 23.61 5.84
C ALA A 232 -5.69 22.30 5.67
N HIS A 233 -6.23 22.06 4.47
CA HIS A 233 -6.92 20.83 4.10
C HIS A 233 -5.97 19.61 4.24
N VAL A 234 -4.81 19.60 3.56
CA VAL A 234 -3.81 18.51 3.66
C VAL A 234 -3.41 18.18 5.11
N LEU A 235 -3.29 19.18 5.99
CA LEU A 235 -2.93 18.97 7.41
C LEU A 235 -4.06 18.39 8.27
N VAL A 236 -5.32 18.52 7.83
CA VAL A 236 -6.51 17.91 8.45
C VAL A 236 -6.69 16.49 7.89
N THR A 237 -6.62 16.32 6.57
CA THR A 237 -6.72 15.03 5.86
C THR A 237 -5.64 14.05 6.29
N ALA A 238 -4.42 14.51 6.59
CA ALA A 238 -3.32 13.66 7.08
C ALA A 238 -3.48 13.14 8.52
N PHE A 239 -4.61 13.41 9.20
CA PHE A 239 -4.85 12.99 10.59
C PHE A 239 -6.29 12.59 10.97
N GLN A 240 -7.28 12.74 10.10
CA GLN A 240 -8.54 11.97 10.17
C GLN A 240 -9.04 11.62 8.76
N PRO A 241 -9.78 10.51 8.60
CA PRO A 241 -10.09 9.94 7.29
C PRO A 241 -10.91 10.90 6.40
N ALA A 242 -10.76 10.70 5.09
CA ALA A 242 -11.18 11.58 4.01
C ALA A 242 -12.61 12.15 4.14
N ASP A 243 -12.77 13.43 3.80
CA ASP A 243 -13.33 13.82 2.49
C ASP A 243 -13.15 15.32 2.18
N ASP A 244 -13.55 15.76 0.97
CA ASP A 244 -14.04 17.12 0.62
C ASP A 244 -13.01 18.18 0.14
N GLY A 245 -12.40 17.89 -1.01
CA GLY A 245 -12.75 18.65 -2.23
C GLY A 245 -12.19 20.05 -2.55
N SER A 246 -11.32 20.06 -3.58
CA SER A 246 -11.47 20.88 -4.82
C SER A 246 -11.03 22.37 -4.89
N SER A 247 -10.03 22.67 -5.75
CA SER A 247 -10.29 23.11 -7.14
C SER A 247 -9.18 23.94 -7.83
N GLY A 248 -8.88 23.65 -9.11
CA GLY A 248 -8.93 24.73 -10.13
C GLY A 248 -7.73 25.05 -11.04
N GLY A 249 -7.38 24.16 -11.97
CA GLY A 249 -7.76 24.34 -13.39
C GLY A 249 -6.88 25.10 -14.42
N GLY A 250 -6.39 24.34 -15.42
CA GLY A 250 -6.83 24.49 -16.83
C GLY A 250 -5.87 25.07 -17.90
N GLY A 251 -5.74 24.42 -19.07
CA GLY A 251 -4.83 24.89 -20.15
C GLY A 251 -5.03 24.50 -21.64
N GLY A 252 -5.56 23.32 -22.01
CA GLY A 252 -6.07 22.95 -23.37
C GLY A 252 -5.19 23.07 -24.66
N GLY A 253 -5.02 21.97 -25.43
CA GLY A 253 -4.05 21.92 -26.55
C GLY A 253 -4.31 21.08 -27.82
N SER A 254 -5.54 20.65 -28.16
CA SER A 254 -5.95 19.88 -29.37
C SER A 254 -4.98 19.77 -30.60
N SER A 255 -4.65 18.54 -31.03
CA SER A 255 -4.72 18.15 -32.47
C SER A 255 -4.60 16.63 -32.74
N SER A 256 -5.34 16.15 -33.74
CA SER A 256 -5.49 14.76 -34.21
C SER A 256 -5.55 14.76 -35.76
N PRO A 257 -5.43 13.66 -36.56
CA PRO A 257 -4.65 12.40 -36.44
C PRO A 257 -3.89 12.02 -37.77
N SER A 258 -3.40 10.76 -37.85
CA SER A 258 -2.87 9.96 -38.99
C SER A 258 -1.33 9.91 -39.13
N ASP A 259 -0.68 8.80 -39.53
CA ASP A 259 -1.12 7.53 -40.17
C ASP A 259 -0.23 6.35 -39.70
N SER A 260 -0.72 5.11 -39.87
CA SER A 260 -0.07 3.81 -39.59
C SER A 260 1.33 3.58 -40.21
N ASP A 261 2.20 2.85 -39.51
CA ASP A 261 3.02 1.78 -40.11
C ASP A 261 3.25 0.64 -39.09
N ASP A 262 3.61 -0.54 -39.61
CA ASP A 262 3.61 -1.87 -38.97
C ASP A 262 4.99 -2.22 -38.38
N THR A 263 5.07 -2.31 -37.04
CA THR A 263 6.21 -2.81 -36.25
C THR A 263 5.70 -3.59 -35.04
N THR A 264 6.40 -4.67 -34.67
CA THR A 264 6.24 -5.36 -33.38
C THR A 264 6.40 -4.37 -32.24
N ASP A 265 5.41 -4.27 -31.36
CA ASP A 265 5.47 -3.45 -30.16
C ASP A 265 6.48 -4.09 -29.18
N GLU A 266 7.68 -3.52 -29.14
CA GLU A 266 8.46 -3.46 -27.91
C GLU A 266 7.73 -2.42 -27.05
N GLN A 267 7.12 -2.81 -25.93
CA GLN A 267 6.49 -1.85 -25.02
C GLN A 267 7.57 -0.87 -24.54
N GLU A 268 7.28 0.43 -24.64
CA GLU A 268 8.18 1.48 -24.13
C GLU A 268 8.47 1.20 -22.64
N GLY A 269 9.73 1.36 -22.20
CA GLY A 269 10.15 1.02 -20.82
C GLY A 269 10.45 -0.47 -20.53
N THR A 270 10.23 -1.41 -21.45
CA THR A 270 10.57 -2.85 -21.24
C THR A 270 12.02 -3.20 -21.60
N VAL A 271 12.72 -3.90 -20.71
CA VAL A 271 14.11 -4.34 -20.89
C VAL A 271 14.23 -5.88 -20.83
N SER A 272 14.95 -6.48 -21.78
CA SER A 272 15.25 -7.92 -21.73
C SER A 272 16.49 -8.19 -20.85
N GLY A 273 16.31 -9.01 -19.81
CA GLY A 273 17.35 -9.53 -18.93
C GLY A 273 18.05 -10.80 -19.43
N ASP A 274 17.73 -11.30 -20.64
CA ASP A 274 18.20 -12.60 -21.15
C ASP A 274 19.73 -12.75 -21.21
N ASP A 275 20.46 -11.67 -21.50
CA ASP A 275 21.94 -11.68 -21.52
C ASP A 275 22.56 -11.67 -20.10
N SER A 276 21.76 -11.49 -19.04
CA SER A 276 22.18 -11.48 -17.63
C SER A 276 21.92 -12.78 -16.86
N ILE A 277 21.24 -13.77 -17.47
CA ILE A 277 20.99 -15.07 -16.82
C ILE A 277 22.04 -16.13 -17.13
N SER A 278 22.26 -17.03 -16.17
CA SER A 278 23.00 -18.27 -16.35
C SER A 278 22.09 -19.47 -16.11
N THR A 279 22.07 -20.42 -17.05
CA THR A 279 21.15 -21.58 -17.00
C THR A 279 21.86 -22.88 -16.63
N GLU A 280 21.30 -23.59 -15.66
CA GLU A 280 21.63 -24.98 -15.33
C GLU A 280 20.38 -25.87 -15.42
N SER A 281 20.57 -27.19 -15.56
CA SER A 281 19.46 -28.15 -15.64
C SER A 281 19.72 -29.36 -14.76
N GLU A 282 18.72 -29.79 -13.99
CA GLU A 282 18.81 -30.99 -13.15
C GLU A 282 17.54 -31.86 -13.14
N THR A 283 17.68 -33.09 -12.63
CA THR A 283 16.57 -34.02 -12.43
C THR A 283 16.19 -34.04 -10.95
N LEU A 284 14.97 -33.63 -10.62
CA LEU A 284 14.40 -33.62 -9.27
C LEU A 284 14.17 -35.04 -8.70
N GLU A 285 13.86 -35.14 -7.40
CA GLU A 285 13.72 -36.46 -6.72
C GLU A 285 12.53 -37.30 -7.23
N ASP A 286 11.50 -36.66 -7.77
CA ASP A 286 10.32 -37.27 -8.41
C ASP A 286 10.63 -37.81 -9.82
N GLY A 287 11.63 -37.23 -10.50
CA GLY A 287 12.06 -37.55 -11.84
C GLY A 287 11.75 -36.48 -12.89
N THR A 288 11.23 -35.33 -12.49
CA THR A 288 10.99 -34.15 -13.34
C THR A 288 12.33 -33.48 -13.67
N GLU A 289 12.49 -32.95 -14.89
CA GLU A 289 13.67 -32.15 -15.25
C GLU A 289 13.32 -30.67 -15.04
N GLN A 290 14.23 -29.90 -14.44
CA GLN A 290 14.07 -28.47 -14.15
C GLN A 290 15.18 -27.68 -14.83
N VAL A 291 14.84 -26.52 -15.40
CA VAL A 291 15.78 -25.54 -15.94
C VAL A 291 15.76 -24.31 -15.03
N THR A 292 16.84 -24.09 -14.29
CA THR A 292 17.00 -22.92 -13.42
C THR A 292 17.84 -21.87 -14.13
N ALA A 293 17.30 -20.66 -14.28
CA ALA A 293 17.98 -19.46 -14.72
C ALA A 293 18.30 -18.59 -13.51
N THR A 294 19.58 -18.42 -13.17
CA THR A 294 20.02 -17.52 -12.10
C THR A 294 20.49 -16.20 -12.70
N VAL A 295 19.92 -15.08 -12.24
CA VAL A 295 20.27 -13.72 -12.65
C VAL A 295 21.61 -13.29 -12.04
N ASP A 296 22.48 -12.69 -12.85
CA ASP A 296 23.77 -12.11 -12.43
C ASP A 296 23.64 -10.57 -12.36
N ALA A 297 23.71 -10.01 -11.15
CA ALA A 297 23.46 -8.58 -10.92
C ALA A 297 24.47 -7.65 -11.64
N GLU A 298 25.75 -8.04 -11.77
CA GLU A 298 26.75 -7.25 -12.53
C GLU A 298 26.36 -7.15 -14.01
N SER A 299 25.94 -8.27 -14.61
CA SER A 299 25.47 -8.32 -16.00
C SER A 299 24.11 -7.65 -16.21
N LEU A 300 23.21 -7.74 -15.23
CA LEU A 300 21.91 -7.06 -15.27
C LEU A 300 22.08 -5.54 -15.20
N SER A 301 22.93 -5.05 -14.29
CA SER A 301 23.24 -3.62 -14.17
C SER A 301 23.82 -3.06 -15.48
N GLU A 302 24.72 -3.78 -16.18
CA GLU A 302 25.20 -3.37 -17.51
C GLU A 302 24.05 -3.30 -18.55
N ALA A 303 23.05 -4.17 -18.47
CA ALA A 303 21.89 -4.18 -19.38
C ALA A 303 20.90 -3.03 -19.08
N LEU A 304 20.57 -2.79 -17.81
CA LEU A 304 19.72 -1.67 -17.41
C LEU A 304 20.40 -0.32 -17.74
N GLU A 305 21.72 -0.19 -17.55
CA GLU A 305 22.49 1.00 -17.97
C GLU A 305 22.53 1.23 -19.49
N GLU A 306 22.48 0.17 -20.32
CA GLU A 306 22.42 0.32 -21.79
C GLU A 306 20.99 0.66 -22.29
N ALA A 307 19.96 0.24 -21.55
CA ALA A 307 18.57 0.52 -21.87
C ALA A 307 18.07 1.88 -21.36
N ALA A 308 18.51 2.31 -20.16
CA ALA A 308 18.09 3.55 -19.54
C ALA A 308 18.37 4.78 -20.43
N SER A 309 17.36 5.63 -20.62
CA SER A 309 17.47 6.87 -21.37
C SER A 309 16.85 8.03 -20.61
N ASP A 310 17.36 9.25 -20.82
CA ASP A 310 16.91 10.47 -20.10
C ASP A 310 15.41 10.79 -20.26
N ASP A 311 14.71 10.15 -21.22
CA ASP A 311 13.31 10.39 -21.58
C ASP A 311 12.35 9.20 -21.29
N GLU A 312 12.86 8.00 -20.93
CA GLU A 312 12.07 6.76 -20.75
C GLU A 312 12.57 5.97 -19.51
N PRO A 313 11.79 5.84 -18.42
CA PRO A 313 12.15 5.02 -17.26
C PRO A 313 12.04 3.52 -17.58
N ILE A 314 12.68 2.69 -16.76
CA ILE A 314 12.56 1.23 -16.85
C ILE A 314 11.31 0.82 -16.09
N GLU A 315 10.32 0.27 -16.80
CA GLU A 315 9.02 -0.14 -16.25
C GLU A 315 8.92 -1.67 -16.07
N GLN A 316 9.64 -2.44 -16.90
CA GLN A 316 9.61 -3.90 -16.86
C GLN A 316 10.98 -4.52 -17.20
N VAL A 317 11.33 -5.60 -16.52
CA VAL A 317 12.52 -6.42 -16.79
C VAL A 317 12.10 -7.88 -17.03
N ASP A 318 12.20 -8.33 -18.29
CA ASP A 318 11.75 -9.64 -18.74
C ASP A 318 12.90 -10.65 -18.90
N PHE A 319 12.68 -11.87 -18.39
CA PHE A 319 13.59 -13.02 -18.53
C PHE A 319 12.92 -14.18 -19.28
N SER A 320 13.62 -14.76 -20.26
CA SER A 320 13.13 -15.89 -21.07
C SER A 320 13.85 -17.20 -20.73
N ILE A 321 13.10 -18.24 -20.39
CA ILE A 321 13.64 -19.58 -20.05
C ILE A 321 13.23 -20.60 -21.12
N ASP A 322 14.19 -21.01 -21.95
CA ASP A 322 14.04 -22.10 -22.94
C ASP A 322 13.87 -23.47 -22.24
N THR A 323 12.63 -23.97 -22.13
CA THR A 323 12.30 -25.35 -21.66
C THR A 323 11.92 -26.30 -22.81
N GLU A 324 12.12 -27.62 -22.68
CA GLU A 324 11.36 -28.61 -23.47
C GLU A 324 10.02 -28.95 -22.77
N ALA A 325 9.03 -29.48 -23.51
CA ALA A 325 7.71 -29.79 -22.95
C ALA A 325 7.78 -30.80 -21.79
N GLY A 326 7.24 -30.43 -20.63
CA GLY A 326 7.33 -31.19 -19.37
C GLY A 326 8.63 -30.97 -18.59
N GLU A 327 9.42 -29.96 -18.93
CA GLU A 327 10.52 -29.44 -18.09
C GLU A 327 10.04 -28.18 -17.35
N GLN A 328 10.31 -28.09 -16.04
CA GLN A 328 9.91 -26.94 -15.23
C GLN A 328 10.85 -25.76 -15.43
N ALA A 329 10.32 -24.55 -15.52
CA ALA A 329 11.11 -23.32 -15.56
C ALA A 329 11.25 -22.73 -14.15
N GLN A 330 12.45 -22.29 -13.77
CA GLN A 330 12.67 -21.55 -12.53
C GLN A 330 13.57 -20.34 -12.77
N LEU A 331 13.09 -19.13 -12.47
CA LEU A 331 13.95 -17.96 -12.32
C LEU A 331 14.42 -17.87 -10.87
N SER A 332 15.72 -17.66 -10.66
CA SER A 332 16.32 -17.38 -9.36
C SER A 332 16.85 -15.94 -9.37
N LEU A 333 16.34 -15.15 -8.42
CA LEU A 333 16.57 -13.72 -8.20
C LEU A 333 17.31 -13.52 -6.87
N PRO A 334 18.66 -13.46 -6.88
CA PRO A 334 19.44 -13.03 -5.72
C PRO A 334 19.07 -11.60 -5.26
N SER A 335 19.28 -11.28 -3.98
CA SER A 335 18.96 -9.96 -3.44
C SER A 335 19.66 -8.80 -4.16
N ASP A 336 20.92 -8.97 -4.60
CA ASP A 336 21.64 -7.94 -5.35
C ASP A 336 21.05 -7.67 -6.75
N ALA A 337 20.46 -8.68 -7.40
CA ALA A 337 19.70 -8.48 -8.64
C ALA A 337 18.39 -7.73 -8.41
N ILE A 338 17.70 -8.01 -7.29
CA ILE A 338 16.46 -7.31 -6.91
C ILE A 338 16.73 -5.83 -6.59
N GLU A 339 17.77 -5.54 -5.80
CA GLU A 339 18.17 -4.15 -5.54
C GLU A 339 18.62 -3.43 -6.82
N THR A 340 19.21 -4.14 -7.77
CA THR A 340 19.59 -3.59 -9.09
C THR A 340 18.36 -3.14 -9.89
N ILE A 341 17.27 -3.92 -9.88
CA ILE A 341 16.00 -3.55 -10.54
C ILE A 341 15.32 -2.41 -9.78
N ARG A 342 15.20 -2.51 -8.44
CA ARG A 342 14.54 -1.50 -7.60
C ARG A 342 15.26 -0.14 -7.66
N SER A 343 16.57 -0.14 -7.79
CA SER A 343 17.37 1.10 -7.96
C SER A 343 17.18 1.76 -9.34
N ALA A 344 16.74 1.02 -10.36
CA ALA A 344 16.38 1.58 -11.65
C ALA A 344 14.96 2.19 -11.63
N ASN A 345 14.02 1.53 -10.96
CA ASN A 345 12.68 2.04 -10.66
C ASN A 345 12.06 1.19 -9.53
N GLU A 346 11.58 1.83 -8.46
CA GLU A 346 10.99 1.14 -7.31
C GLU A 346 9.67 0.42 -7.63
N ASN A 347 9.01 0.82 -8.72
CA ASN A 347 7.76 0.25 -9.24
C ASN A 347 7.98 -0.64 -10.49
N ALA A 348 9.23 -0.96 -10.85
CA ALA A 348 9.49 -1.83 -12.00
C ALA A 348 8.90 -3.23 -11.78
N THR A 349 8.37 -3.82 -12.85
CA THR A 349 7.90 -5.21 -12.85
C THR A 349 9.01 -6.18 -13.26
N VAL A 350 9.00 -7.37 -12.66
CA VAL A 350 9.89 -8.49 -12.98
C VAL A 350 9.07 -9.56 -13.69
N GLY A 351 9.38 -9.79 -14.96
CA GLY A 351 8.73 -10.78 -15.80
C GLY A 351 9.58 -12.02 -16.04
N VAL A 352 8.97 -13.20 -16.03
CA VAL A 352 9.59 -14.45 -16.50
C VAL A 352 8.66 -15.16 -17.46
N SER A 353 9.18 -15.64 -18.59
CA SER A 353 8.45 -16.44 -19.58
C SER A 353 9.12 -17.78 -19.87
N SER A 354 8.32 -18.76 -20.26
CA SER A 354 8.74 -20.11 -20.66
C SER A 354 7.74 -20.69 -21.67
N ASN A 355 7.92 -21.93 -22.12
CA ASN A 355 6.90 -22.59 -22.95
C ASN A 355 5.61 -22.96 -22.19
N ASP A 356 5.63 -22.99 -20.85
CA ASP A 356 4.49 -23.38 -20.01
C ASP A 356 3.58 -22.18 -19.67
N GLY A 357 4.09 -20.95 -19.82
CA GLY A 357 3.42 -19.72 -19.40
C GLY A 357 4.41 -18.59 -19.08
N ALA A 358 3.88 -17.48 -18.57
CA ALA A 358 4.67 -16.36 -18.04
C ALA A 358 4.11 -15.85 -16.71
N PHE A 359 4.91 -15.07 -15.98
CA PHE A 359 4.58 -14.49 -14.68
C PHE A 359 5.18 -13.08 -14.61
N ARG A 360 4.43 -12.08 -14.10
CA ARG A 360 4.91 -10.69 -13.89
C ARG A 360 4.43 -10.16 -12.55
N ALA A 361 5.34 -9.63 -11.73
CA ALA A 361 5.04 -9.01 -10.43
C ALA A 361 5.88 -7.75 -10.22
N SER A 362 5.42 -6.81 -9.39
CA SER A 362 6.23 -5.67 -8.96
C SER A 362 7.50 -6.12 -8.22
N VAL A 363 8.61 -5.40 -8.39
CA VAL A 363 9.86 -5.60 -7.64
C VAL A 363 9.68 -5.38 -6.13
N SER A 364 8.60 -4.70 -5.71
CA SER A 364 8.21 -4.55 -4.30
C SER A 364 7.81 -5.87 -3.62
N GLU A 365 7.27 -6.85 -4.36
CA GLU A 365 6.85 -8.15 -3.84
C GLU A 365 8.04 -9.03 -3.38
N PHE A 366 9.26 -8.68 -3.81
CA PHE A 366 10.49 -9.41 -3.47
C PHE A 366 11.30 -8.65 -2.42
N SER A 367 10.77 -8.50 -1.20
CA SER A 367 11.43 -7.80 -0.10
C SER A 367 11.82 -8.73 1.06
N ALA A 368 12.93 -8.41 1.74
CA ALA A 368 13.34 -9.16 2.93
C ALA A 368 12.31 -9.06 4.07
N ASP A 369 11.60 -7.94 4.17
CA ASP A 369 10.53 -7.71 5.15
C ASP A 369 9.36 -8.70 4.96
N ILE A 370 8.96 -8.99 3.72
CA ILE A 370 7.95 -10.02 3.40
C ILE A 370 8.41 -11.41 3.88
N ALA A 371 9.70 -11.70 3.73
CA ALA A 371 10.28 -12.98 4.14
C ALA A 371 10.46 -13.09 5.68
N GLU A 372 10.68 -11.98 6.41
CA GLU A 372 10.67 -11.94 7.87
C GLU A 372 9.25 -12.02 8.44
N ALA A 373 8.27 -11.36 7.80
CA ALA A 373 6.87 -11.38 8.20
C ALA A 373 6.24 -12.78 8.17
N ALA A 374 6.75 -13.68 7.31
CA ALA A 374 6.32 -15.07 7.16
C ALA A 374 6.79 -16.03 8.29
N GLU A 375 6.75 -15.57 9.54
CA GLU A 375 7.00 -16.30 10.81
C GLU A 375 8.43 -16.85 11.07
N VAL A 376 9.48 -16.39 10.37
CA VAL A 376 10.87 -16.81 10.74
C VAL A 376 11.48 -15.86 11.78
N GLN A 377 11.93 -16.41 12.91
CA GLN A 377 12.80 -15.69 13.86
C GLN A 377 14.22 -15.56 13.30
N VAL A 378 14.43 -14.68 12.33
CA VAL A 378 15.71 -14.42 11.65
C VAL A 378 16.65 -13.57 12.53
N LEU A 379 17.04 -14.09 13.70
CA LEU A 379 17.79 -13.34 14.72
C LEU A 379 19.31 -13.20 14.43
N ASP A 380 19.84 -13.61 13.28
CA ASP A 380 21.30 -13.72 13.04
C ASP A 380 21.69 -13.93 11.53
N THR A 381 20.89 -13.50 10.54
CA THR A 381 21.20 -13.68 9.09
C THR A 381 21.59 -12.34 8.44
N ASP A 382 22.65 -12.34 7.63
CA ASP A 382 23.05 -11.19 6.80
C ASP A 382 22.11 -11.07 5.57
N GLU A 383 21.70 -9.85 5.19
CA GLU A 383 20.80 -9.59 4.02
C GLU A 383 21.33 -10.15 2.68
N GLU A 384 22.65 -10.43 2.61
CA GLU A 384 23.34 -11.07 1.48
C GLU A 384 22.95 -12.56 1.26
N ASP A 385 22.27 -13.21 2.21
CA ASP A 385 21.90 -14.65 2.15
C ASP A 385 20.42 -14.90 1.70
N VAL A 386 19.71 -13.90 1.19
CA VAL A 386 18.32 -14.01 0.69
C VAL A 386 18.26 -14.06 -0.85
N SER A 387 17.52 -15.01 -1.40
CA SER A 387 17.16 -15.04 -2.82
C SER A 387 15.72 -15.50 -3.01
N PHE A 388 15.06 -15.05 -4.08
CA PHE A 388 13.72 -15.47 -4.43
C PHE A 388 13.76 -16.41 -5.65
N SER A 389 12.86 -17.38 -5.70
CA SER A 389 12.68 -18.24 -6.87
C SER A 389 11.23 -18.23 -7.35
N ILE A 390 11.05 -18.04 -8.66
CA ILE A 390 9.75 -18.09 -9.36
C ILE A 390 9.76 -19.36 -10.20
N THR A 391 8.94 -20.34 -9.83
CA THR A 391 8.86 -21.64 -10.49
C THR A 391 7.53 -21.78 -11.22
N MET A 392 7.60 -22.12 -12.51
CA MET A 392 6.46 -22.44 -13.37
C MET A 392 6.53 -23.92 -13.76
N SER A 393 5.39 -24.61 -13.66
CA SER A 393 5.31 -26.04 -14.01
C SER A 393 3.94 -26.44 -14.52
N GLN A 394 3.88 -26.96 -15.74
CA GLN A 394 2.69 -27.58 -16.32
C GLN A 394 2.53 -29.05 -15.86
N SER A 395 1.28 -29.52 -15.78
CA SER A 395 0.94 -30.88 -15.36
C SER A 395 0.07 -31.61 -16.40
N ASP A 396 0.59 -32.69 -17.00
CA ASP A 396 -0.15 -33.63 -17.88
C ASP A 396 -1.29 -34.40 -17.17
N ASP A 397 -1.36 -34.39 -15.83
CA ASP A 397 -2.26 -35.28 -15.07
C ASP A 397 -3.70 -34.71 -14.96
N GLU A 398 -4.72 -35.58 -15.11
CA GLU A 398 -6.14 -35.23 -14.92
C GLU A 398 -6.36 -34.67 -13.50
N ASN A 399 -6.73 -33.39 -13.40
CA ASN A 399 -6.88 -32.72 -12.10
C ASN A 399 -8.18 -33.10 -11.37
N ASP A 400 -8.04 -33.69 -10.17
CA ASP A 400 -9.16 -34.16 -9.32
C ASP A 400 -10.18 -33.05 -9.01
N VAL A 401 -9.76 -31.79 -8.88
CA VAL A 401 -10.62 -30.63 -8.56
C VAL A 401 -11.51 -30.25 -9.76
N ALA A 402 -10.91 -30.16 -10.94
CA ALA A 402 -11.63 -29.86 -12.18
C ALA A 402 -12.64 -30.98 -12.52
N GLU A 403 -12.25 -32.26 -12.36
CA GLU A 403 -13.17 -33.39 -12.51
C GLU A 403 -14.32 -33.36 -11.49
N GLN A 404 -14.03 -33.07 -10.21
CA GLN A 404 -15.01 -33.04 -9.13
C GLN A 404 -16.11 -31.99 -9.37
N ASN A 405 -15.73 -30.85 -9.96
CA ASN A 405 -16.62 -29.72 -10.20
C ASN A 405 -17.25 -29.70 -11.61
N GLU A 406 -17.03 -30.77 -12.41
CA GLU A 406 -17.54 -30.92 -13.78
C GLU A 406 -17.09 -29.78 -14.74
N LEU A 407 -15.89 -29.20 -14.51
CA LEU A 407 -15.34 -28.11 -15.32
C LEU A 407 -14.92 -28.60 -16.72
N THR A 408 -14.99 -27.71 -17.73
CA THR A 408 -14.48 -27.98 -19.08
C THR A 408 -13.19 -27.21 -19.25
N THR A 409 -12.05 -27.88 -19.08
CA THR A 409 -10.72 -27.27 -19.24
C THR A 409 -10.39 -27.03 -20.72
N ALA A 410 -9.78 -25.88 -20.98
CA ALA A 410 -9.28 -25.46 -22.29
C ALA A 410 -7.73 -25.42 -22.34
N SER A 411 -7.07 -25.29 -21.19
CA SER A 411 -5.61 -25.49 -21.04
C SER A 411 -5.30 -26.76 -20.23
N GLU A 412 -4.02 -27.11 -20.17
CA GLU A 412 -3.48 -27.95 -19.09
C GLU A 412 -3.27 -27.08 -17.82
N PRO A 413 -3.30 -27.66 -16.60
CA PRO A 413 -3.01 -26.92 -15.38
C PRO A 413 -1.56 -26.45 -15.30
N VAL A 414 -1.35 -25.21 -14.86
CA VAL A 414 -0.03 -24.61 -14.63
C VAL A 414 0.07 -24.16 -13.17
N THR A 415 1.08 -24.65 -12.46
CA THR A 415 1.41 -24.22 -11.10
C THR A 415 2.45 -23.10 -11.15
N PHE A 416 2.12 -21.98 -10.51
CA PHE A 416 3.02 -20.87 -10.26
C PHE A 416 3.36 -20.84 -8.77
N GLN A 417 4.64 -20.90 -8.44
CA GLN A 417 5.14 -20.89 -7.07
C GLN A 417 6.26 -19.87 -6.93
N VAL A 418 6.09 -18.89 -6.03
CA VAL A 418 7.17 -18.00 -5.60
C VAL A 418 7.64 -18.42 -4.20
N GLN A 419 8.94 -18.50 -4.01
CA GLN A 419 9.58 -18.82 -2.74
C GLN A 419 10.64 -17.79 -2.38
N ALA A 420 10.77 -17.50 -1.09
CA ALA A 420 11.96 -16.87 -0.52
C ALA A 420 12.85 -17.97 0.07
N GLU A 421 14.13 -17.95 -0.29
CA GLU A 421 15.16 -18.87 0.16
C GLU A 421 16.13 -18.09 1.06
N ILE A 422 16.24 -18.50 2.34
CA ILE A 422 17.08 -17.85 3.36
C ILE A 422 18.03 -18.92 3.92
N GLY A 423 19.24 -18.98 3.36
CA GLY A 423 20.26 -19.95 3.76
C GLY A 423 19.90 -21.43 3.48
N ASP A 424 19.39 -22.15 4.50
CA ASP A 424 18.92 -23.55 4.40
C ASP A 424 17.37 -23.65 4.50
N ASP A 425 16.67 -22.53 4.76
CA ASP A 425 15.22 -22.48 4.97
C ASP A 425 14.49 -21.88 3.74
N THR A 426 13.26 -22.32 3.49
CA THR A 426 12.44 -21.91 2.33
C THR A 426 11.04 -21.55 2.78
N ILE A 427 10.53 -20.42 2.28
CA ILE A 427 9.23 -19.84 2.60
C ILE A 427 8.43 -19.72 1.30
N ASN A 428 7.20 -20.23 1.25
CA ASN A 428 6.31 -19.95 0.12
C ASN A 428 5.69 -18.56 0.28
N LEU A 429 5.65 -17.79 -0.80
CA LEU A 429 4.83 -16.58 -0.89
C LEU A 429 3.50 -16.96 -1.55
N ASP A 430 2.50 -17.28 -0.73
CA ASP A 430 1.19 -17.72 -1.21
C ASP A 430 0.24 -16.54 -1.53
N GLN A 431 0.55 -15.33 -1.06
CA GLN A 431 -0.18 -14.07 -1.27
C GLN A 431 0.77 -12.92 -1.66
N PHE A 432 0.21 -11.87 -2.27
CA PHE A 432 0.90 -10.67 -2.73
C PHE A 432 0.12 -9.41 -2.35
N ASP A 433 0.84 -8.30 -2.16
CA ASP A 433 0.22 -7.00 -1.83
C ASP A 433 -0.28 -6.28 -3.10
N THR A 434 0.39 -6.45 -4.24
CA THR A 434 -0.02 -5.94 -5.55
C THR A 434 -0.59 -7.01 -6.48
N VAL A 435 -1.23 -6.58 -7.58
CA VAL A 435 -1.74 -7.48 -8.63
C VAL A 435 -0.57 -8.15 -9.35
N VAL A 436 -0.55 -9.48 -9.36
CA VAL A 436 0.43 -10.27 -10.12
C VAL A 436 -0.23 -10.87 -11.36
N GLU A 437 0.41 -10.71 -12.51
CA GLU A 437 -0.04 -11.29 -13.78
C GLU A 437 0.57 -12.66 -14.05
N ARG A 438 -0.20 -13.54 -14.70
CA ARG A 438 0.27 -14.85 -15.18
C ARG A 438 -0.31 -15.11 -16.57
N ASP A 439 0.50 -15.57 -17.51
CA ASP A 439 0.03 -16.03 -18.82
C ASP A 439 -0.05 -17.56 -18.83
N ILE A 440 -1.18 -18.11 -19.31
CA ILE A 440 -1.32 -19.54 -19.65
C ILE A 440 -1.62 -19.65 -21.15
N TYR A 441 -0.86 -20.51 -21.84
CA TYR A 441 -0.98 -20.73 -23.28
C TYR A 441 -1.85 -21.97 -23.61
N GLY A 442 -2.69 -21.86 -24.64
CA GLY A 442 -3.55 -22.92 -25.16
C GLY A 442 -2.97 -23.68 -26.36
N GLU A 443 -3.53 -24.85 -26.70
CA GLU A 443 -3.22 -25.55 -27.97
C GLU A 443 -4.00 -24.95 -29.18
N ASP A 444 -5.12 -24.29 -28.93
CA ASP A 444 -6.06 -23.65 -29.86
C ASP A 444 -6.53 -22.32 -29.21
N ASP A 445 -6.97 -21.34 -30.01
CA ASP A 445 -7.50 -20.04 -29.55
C ASP A 445 -8.63 -20.20 -28.49
N PHE A 446 -8.59 -19.42 -27.40
CA PHE A 446 -9.63 -19.41 -26.34
C PHE A 446 -10.86 -18.56 -26.74
N ASP A 447 -12.05 -18.90 -26.25
CA ASP A 447 -13.26 -18.10 -26.46
C ASP A 447 -13.35 -16.93 -25.45
N GLU A 448 -12.95 -15.72 -25.88
CA GLU A 448 -12.93 -14.45 -25.11
C GLU A 448 -14.13 -14.22 -24.17
N GLU A 449 -15.34 -14.54 -24.64
CA GLU A 449 -16.61 -14.34 -23.92
C GLU A 449 -16.88 -15.40 -22.83
N THR A 450 -16.37 -16.62 -22.99
CA THR A 450 -16.71 -17.78 -22.14
C THR A 450 -15.54 -18.46 -21.44
N ALA A 451 -14.31 -18.10 -21.80
CA ALA A 451 -13.09 -18.52 -21.14
C ALA A 451 -12.76 -17.64 -19.92
N THR A 452 -12.27 -18.28 -18.87
CA THR A 452 -11.64 -17.65 -17.70
C THR A 452 -10.68 -18.65 -17.07
N ALA A 453 -9.66 -18.18 -16.37
CA ALA A 453 -8.91 -19.05 -15.49
C ALA A 453 -9.62 -19.27 -14.16
N VAL A 454 -9.36 -20.42 -13.56
CA VAL A 454 -9.74 -20.74 -12.18
C VAL A 454 -8.51 -21.22 -11.41
N ARG A 455 -8.40 -20.77 -10.16
CA ARG A 455 -7.50 -21.32 -9.14
C ARG A 455 -8.09 -22.60 -8.58
N LEU A 456 -7.27 -23.64 -8.42
CA LEU A 456 -7.70 -24.95 -7.91
C LEU A 456 -7.23 -25.13 -6.46
N GLU A 457 -8.19 -25.28 -5.53
CA GLU A 457 -7.91 -25.30 -4.10
C GLU A 457 -7.65 -26.71 -3.56
N GLU A 458 -6.73 -26.86 -2.59
CA GLU A 458 -6.42 -28.17 -1.96
C GLU A 458 -7.64 -28.85 -1.33
N ASP A 459 -8.69 -28.10 -0.98
CA ASP A 459 -9.91 -28.62 -0.37
C ASP A 459 -10.91 -29.21 -1.38
N GLY A 460 -10.64 -29.05 -2.68
CA GLY A 460 -11.48 -29.51 -3.79
C GLY A 460 -12.51 -28.49 -4.28
N THR A 461 -12.41 -27.22 -3.86
CA THR A 461 -13.12 -26.08 -4.44
C THR A 461 -12.26 -25.37 -5.50
N PHE A 462 -12.82 -24.36 -6.16
CA PHE A 462 -12.11 -23.53 -7.12
C PHE A 462 -12.58 -22.08 -7.00
N THR A 463 -11.71 -21.13 -7.32
CA THR A 463 -12.02 -19.70 -7.34
C THR A 463 -11.75 -19.15 -8.73
N ALA A 464 -12.68 -18.38 -9.29
CA ALA A 464 -12.46 -17.71 -10.57
C ALA A 464 -11.44 -16.59 -10.42
N VAL A 465 -10.58 -16.44 -11.42
CA VAL A 465 -9.53 -15.41 -11.44
C VAL A 465 -9.82 -14.47 -12.61
N PRO A 466 -9.75 -13.14 -12.42
CA PRO A 466 -9.79 -12.16 -13.51
C PRO A 466 -8.88 -12.58 -14.65
N THR A 467 -9.41 -12.59 -15.88
CA THR A 467 -8.73 -13.15 -17.05
C THR A 467 -9.11 -12.37 -18.30
N THR A 468 -8.11 -11.76 -18.93
CA THR A 468 -8.16 -11.26 -20.31
C THR A 468 -7.67 -12.33 -21.28
N ILE A 469 -8.23 -12.36 -22.49
CA ILE A 469 -7.93 -13.35 -23.53
C ILE A 469 -7.39 -12.65 -24.79
N ASP A 470 -6.24 -13.09 -25.31
CA ASP A 470 -5.75 -12.72 -26.66
C ASP A 470 -5.28 -13.97 -27.42
N GLU A 471 -5.96 -14.27 -28.53
CA GLU A 471 -5.83 -15.53 -29.31
C GLU A 471 -5.70 -16.80 -28.43
N ASP A 472 -4.51 -17.38 -28.29
CA ASP A 472 -4.20 -18.58 -27.50
C ASP A 472 -3.58 -18.29 -26.12
N THR A 473 -3.58 -17.03 -25.68
CA THR A 473 -3.06 -16.57 -24.39
C THR A 473 -4.20 -16.13 -23.47
N ALA A 474 -4.20 -16.65 -22.25
CA ALA A 474 -5.03 -16.17 -21.15
C ALA A 474 -4.14 -15.49 -20.10
N THR A 475 -4.34 -14.20 -19.87
CA THR A 475 -3.60 -13.43 -18.86
C THR A 475 -4.46 -13.26 -17.61
N LEU A 476 -4.06 -13.96 -16.54
CA LEU A 476 -4.70 -13.98 -15.24
C LEU A 476 -4.16 -12.82 -14.39
N LYS A 477 -5.04 -12.08 -13.70
CA LYS A 477 -4.66 -11.03 -12.76
C LYS A 477 -5.11 -11.38 -11.34
N GLY A 478 -4.19 -11.42 -10.36
CA GLY A 478 -4.58 -11.68 -8.96
C GLY A 478 -3.45 -11.86 -7.94
N PHE A 479 -3.87 -11.94 -6.67
CA PHE A 479 -3.04 -11.73 -5.46
C PHE A 479 -2.50 -13.02 -4.80
N SER A 480 -2.40 -14.14 -5.52
CA SER A 480 -2.06 -15.44 -4.90
C SER A 480 -1.22 -16.31 -5.83
N ASN A 481 -0.48 -17.27 -5.25
CA ASN A 481 0.18 -18.35 -5.99
C ASN A 481 -0.53 -19.68 -5.78
N SER A 482 -0.60 -20.51 -6.82
CA SER A 482 -1.37 -21.75 -6.83
C SER A 482 -1.23 -22.52 -8.17
N GLU A 483 -2.04 -23.56 -8.31
CA GLU A 483 -2.35 -24.23 -9.58
C GLU A 483 -3.56 -23.55 -10.26
N TYR A 484 -3.41 -23.20 -11.53
CA TYR A 484 -4.44 -22.55 -12.33
C TYR A 484 -4.72 -23.32 -13.62
N VAL A 485 -5.95 -23.24 -14.11
CA VAL A 485 -6.33 -23.82 -15.41
C VAL A 485 -7.35 -22.93 -16.11
N VAL A 486 -7.24 -22.76 -17.41
CA VAL A 486 -8.24 -22.06 -18.23
C VAL A 486 -9.42 -22.99 -18.47
N VAL A 487 -10.64 -22.51 -18.23
CA VAL A 487 -11.90 -23.24 -18.43
C VAL A 487 -12.87 -22.46 -19.31
N GLU A 488 -13.68 -23.18 -20.09
CA GLU A 488 -14.78 -22.62 -20.88
C GLU A 488 -16.13 -22.98 -20.27
N ASN A 489 -17.04 -22.00 -20.17
CA ASN A 489 -18.36 -22.18 -19.56
C ASN A 489 -19.45 -21.34 -20.25
N GLU A 490 -20.27 -21.96 -21.10
CA GLU A 490 -21.42 -21.27 -21.73
C GLU A 490 -22.59 -21.02 -20.74
N ALA A 491 -22.62 -19.86 -20.07
CA ALA A 491 -23.74 -19.48 -19.21
C ALA A 491 -24.94 -18.89 -20.00
N SER A 492 -26.17 -19.30 -19.64
CA SER A 492 -27.39 -18.66 -20.19
C SER A 492 -28.63 -18.87 -19.31
N PHE A 493 -29.55 -17.89 -19.33
CA PHE A 493 -30.68 -17.84 -18.38
C PHE A 493 -32.05 -17.77 -19.09
N PRO A 494 -33.01 -18.68 -18.83
CA PRO A 494 -34.32 -18.73 -19.49
C PRO A 494 -35.25 -17.54 -19.23
N ASP A 495 -34.96 -16.71 -18.23
CA ASP A 495 -35.72 -15.51 -17.87
C ASP A 495 -35.07 -14.21 -18.33
N VAL A 496 -33.87 -14.27 -18.93
CA VAL A 496 -33.23 -13.18 -19.68
C VAL A 496 -33.60 -13.35 -21.15
N SER A 497 -34.13 -12.30 -21.77
CA SER A 497 -34.51 -12.30 -23.19
C SER A 497 -33.31 -11.99 -24.06
N THR A 498 -33.25 -12.58 -25.26
CA THR A 498 -32.24 -12.26 -26.31
C THR A 498 -32.41 -10.85 -26.94
N SER A 499 -32.98 -9.93 -26.18
CA SER A 499 -33.29 -8.55 -26.52
C SER A 499 -33.28 -7.63 -25.28
N ASP A 500 -32.93 -8.18 -24.12
CA ASP A 500 -32.70 -7.38 -22.92
C ASP A 500 -31.31 -6.74 -23.05
N TRP A 501 -31.19 -5.54 -22.51
CA TRP A 501 -30.02 -4.68 -22.73
C TRP A 501 -28.77 -5.19 -22.00
N ALA A 502 -28.95 -5.90 -20.89
CA ALA A 502 -27.89 -6.48 -20.06
C ALA A 502 -27.58 -7.95 -20.40
N LEU A 503 -28.10 -8.51 -21.50
CA LEU A 503 -27.90 -9.92 -21.84
C LEU A 503 -26.42 -10.31 -21.88
N GLU A 504 -25.63 -9.48 -22.57
CA GLU A 504 -24.19 -9.67 -22.83
C GLU A 504 -23.41 -9.61 -21.51
N ASN A 505 -23.59 -8.54 -20.72
CA ASN A 505 -22.97 -8.40 -19.40
C ASN A 505 -23.33 -9.56 -18.45
N ILE A 506 -24.58 -10.03 -18.48
CA ILE A 506 -25.06 -11.14 -17.65
C ILE A 506 -24.46 -12.49 -18.10
N GLU A 507 -24.41 -12.76 -19.40
CA GLU A 507 -23.89 -14.03 -19.92
C GLU A 507 -22.35 -14.06 -19.85
N LYS A 508 -21.62 -12.96 -20.11
CA LYS A 508 -20.16 -12.84 -19.92
C LYS A 508 -19.74 -13.08 -18.46
N LEU A 509 -20.25 -12.27 -17.52
CA LEU A 509 -19.88 -12.40 -16.09
C LEU A 509 -20.32 -13.74 -15.47
N ALA A 510 -21.39 -14.38 -15.96
CA ALA A 510 -21.81 -15.69 -15.49
C ALA A 510 -20.98 -16.83 -16.11
N SER A 511 -20.46 -16.63 -17.33
CA SER A 511 -19.53 -17.55 -17.98
C SER A 511 -18.18 -17.53 -17.27
N LYS A 512 -17.67 -16.34 -16.94
CA LYS A 512 -16.46 -16.13 -16.12
C LYS A 512 -16.69 -16.37 -14.60
N TYR A 513 -17.77 -17.04 -14.19
CA TYR A 513 -18.12 -17.42 -12.80
C TYR A 513 -18.26 -16.28 -11.75
N ILE A 514 -18.13 -15.02 -12.15
CA ILE A 514 -18.25 -13.83 -11.29
C ILE A 514 -19.67 -13.68 -10.74
N ILE A 515 -20.70 -13.86 -11.57
CA ILE A 515 -22.11 -13.70 -11.14
C ILE A 515 -22.97 -14.95 -11.40
N GLU A 516 -23.42 -15.59 -10.33
CA GLU A 516 -24.27 -16.78 -10.42
C GLU A 516 -25.75 -16.48 -10.57
N GLY A 517 -26.45 -17.35 -11.30
CA GLY A 517 -27.91 -17.44 -11.27
C GLY A 517 -28.43 -18.24 -10.08
N TYR A 518 -29.72 -18.13 -9.80
CA TYR A 518 -30.34 -18.87 -8.71
C TYR A 518 -30.58 -20.35 -9.04
N ASN A 519 -30.60 -21.18 -7.99
CA ASN A 519 -30.91 -22.62 -7.97
C ASN A 519 -32.19 -23.10 -8.72
N ASP A 520 -33.06 -22.19 -9.18
CA ASP A 520 -34.20 -22.50 -10.07
C ASP A 520 -33.90 -22.27 -11.56
N ASN A 521 -32.61 -22.09 -11.89
CA ASN A 521 -32.06 -21.73 -13.20
C ASN A 521 -32.65 -20.42 -13.71
N THR A 522 -32.65 -19.37 -12.87
CA THR A 522 -33.08 -18.01 -13.25
C THR A 522 -32.07 -16.98 -12.79
N PHE A 523 -31.85 -15.91 -13.56
CA PHE A 523 -30.98 -14.80 -13.15
C PHE A 523 -31.74 -13.74 -12.34
N LYS A 524 -33.03 -13.56 -12.64
CA LYS A 524 -33.92 -12.52 -12.08
C LYS A 524 -33.38 -11.08 -12.28
N PRO A 525 -33.16 -10.63 -13.53
CA PRO A 525 -32.52 -9.35 -13.84
C PRO A 525 -33.15 -8.14 -13.13
N GLU A 526 -34.48 -8.12 -13.02
CA GLU A 526 -35.29 -7.05 -12.41
C GLU A 526 -35.41 -7.15 -10.87
N SER A 527 -34.63 -8.01 -10.21
CA SER A 527 -34.58 -8.07 -8.74
C SER A 527 -33.43 -7.24 -8.23
N ASN A 528 -33.64 -6.53 -7.11
CA ASN A 528 -32.57 -5.82 -6.42
C ASN A 528 -31.49 -6.79 -5.93
N MET A 529 -30.24 -6.37 -5.95
CA MET A 529 -29.13 -7.12 -5.36
C MET A 529 -28.97 -6.75 -3.88
N THR A 530 -28.72 -7.73 -3.02
CA THR A 530 -28.44 -7.51 -1.59
C THR A 530 -26.96 -7.21 -1.33
N ARG A 531 -26.65 -6.58 -0.19
CA ARG A 531 -25.26 -6.21 0.17
C ARG A 531 -24.31 -7.39 0.23
N ALA A 532 -24.77 -8.56 0.68
CA ALA A 532 -23.97 -9.80 0.63
C ALA A 532 -23.80 -10.36 -0.80
N GLU A 533 -24.79 -10.21 -1.69
CA GLU A 533 -24.66 -10.61 -3.10
C GLU A 533 -23.65 -9.72 -3.83
N LEU A 534 -23.67 -8.39 -3.63
CA LEU A 534 -22.66 -7.50 -4.23
C LEU A 534 -21.26 -7.78 -3.67
N ALA A 535 -21.16 -8.01 -2.36
CA ALA A 535 -19.90 -8.35 -1.71
C ALA A 535 -19.25 -9.60 -2.34
N THR A 536 -20.03 -10.67 -2.48
CA THR A 536 -19.59 -11.91 -3.13
C THR A 536 -19.16 -11.68 -4.59
N VAL A 537 -19.92 -10.86 -5.34
CA VAL A 537 -19.57 -10.52 -6.72
C VAL A 537 -18.23 -9.78 -6.78
N LEU A 538 -17.99 -8.78 -5.92
CA LEU A 538 -16.72 -8.03 -5.92
C LEU A 538 -15.50 -8.88 -5.53
N THR A 539 -15.63 -9.77 -4.54
CA THR A 539 -14.59 -10.75 -4.18
C THR A 539 -14.19 -11.59 -5.39
N ARG A 540 -15.17 -12.13 -6.12
CA ARG A 540 -14.94 -12.98 -7.30
C ARG A 540 -14.46 -12.18 -8.51
N SER A 541 -14.97 -10.95 -8.69
CA SER A 541 -14.51 -9.98 -9.69
C SER A 541 -13.03 -9.65 -9.58
N LEU A 542 -12.41 -9.85 -8.42
CA LEU A 542 -10.99 -9.60 -8.17
C LEU A 542 -10.20 -10.88 -7.85
N GLY A 543 -10.82 -12.06 -7.88
CA GLY A 543 -10.19 -13.33 -7.53
C GLY A 543 -9.68 -13.44 -6.08
N LEU A 544 -10.21 -12.60 -5.17
CA LEU A 544 -9.72 -12.51 -3.80
C LEU A 544 -9.90 -13.83 -3.06
N ALA A 545 -8.96 -14.11 -2.16
CA ALA A 545 -8.95 -15.26 -1.28
C ALA A 545 -8.65 -14.81 0.14
N THR A 546 -9.05 -15.60 1.12
CA THR A 546 -8.53 -15.45 2.48
C THR A 546 -8.32 -16.82 3.11
N THR A 547 -7.28 -16.91 3.93
CA THR A 547 -7.03 -18.05 4.82
C THR A 547 -7.56 -17.79 6.24
N GLU A 548 -7.99 -16.56 6.53
CA GLU A 548 -8.59 -16.15 7.80
C GLU A 548 -9.97 -16.79 7.99
N THR A 549 -10.31 -17.08 9.24
CA THR A 549 -11.68 -17.50 9.61
C THR A 549 -12.47 -16.33 10.16
N TYR A 550 -13.73 -16.18 9.74
CA TYR A 550 -14.65 -15.13 10.21
C TYR A 550 -14.51 -14.80 11.71
N ASN A 551 -14.08 -13.57 11.98
CA ASN A 551 -13.62 -13.11 13.30
C ASN A 551 -14.74 -12.55 14.22
N GLU A 552 -16.01 -12.80 13.90
CA GLU A 552 -17.20 -12.27 14.61
C GLU A 552 -17.33 -10.72 14.65
N GLN A 553 -16.69 -9.98 13.72
CA GLN A 553 -16.71 -8.51 13.70
C GLN A 553 -18.10 -7.87 13.49
N PHE A 554 -19.03 -8.53 12.80
CA PHE A 554 -20.39 -8.02 12.56
C PHE A 554 -21.43 -8.70 13.45
N THR A 555 -22.21 -7.89 14.18
CA THR A 555 -23.19 -8.36 15.17
C THR A 555 -24.48 -8.96 14.58
N ASP A 556 -24.64 -8.93 13.26
CA ASP A 556 -25.77 -9.46 12.49
C ASP A 556 -25.37 -10.55 11.47
N VAL A 557 -24.17 -11.10 11.59
CA VAL A 557 -23.66 -12.26 10.84
C VAL A 557 -23.30 -13.37 11.85
N ASP A 558 -23.95 -14.54 11.75
CA ASP A 558 -23.75 -15.67 12.68
C ASP A 558 -22.50 -16.53 12.33
N GLY A 559 -21.78 -16.22 11.24
CA GLY A 559 -20.56 -16.92 10.80
C GLY A 559 -20.81 -18.29 10.17
N SER A 560 -22.03 -18.54 9.65
CA SER A 560 -22.40 -19.82 9.00
C SER A 560 -23.31 -19.66 7.78
N GLU A 561 -23.51 -18.41 7.36
CA GLU A 561 -24.23 -18.00 6.17
C GLU A 561 -23.38 -18.22 4.92
N TRP A 562 -24.04 -18.44 3.78
CA TRP A 562 -23.41 -18.84 2.52
C TRP A 562 -22.38 -17.83 1.96
N PHE A 563 -22.45 -16.58 2.41
CA PHE A 563 -21.60 -15.49 1.93
C PHE A 563 -20.39 -15.24 2.84
N VAL A 564 -20.28 -15.89 4.00
CA VAL A 564 -19.30 -15.50 5.04
C VAL A 564 -17.86 -15.61 4.52
N ASP A 565 -17.55 -16.74 3.90
CA ASP A 565 -16.21 -17.03 3.36
C ASP A 565 -15.89 -16.12 2.14
N GLU A 566 -16.93 -15.64 1.44
CA GLU A 566 -16.82 -14.76 0.27
C GLU A 566 -16.71 -13.28 0.65
N ILE A 567 -17.29 -12.82 1.78
CA ILE A 567 -17.21 -11.39 2.17
C ILE A 567 -15.96 -11.06 2.97
N MET A 568 -15.30 -12.04 3.60
CA MET A 568 -14.13 -11.75 4.45
C MET A 568 -12.95 -11.12 3.69
N PRO A 569 -12.52 -11.62 2.51
CA PRO A 569 -11.44 -10.98 1.75
C PRO A 569 -11.77 -9.52 1.43
N ALA A 570 -12.98 -9.25 0.95
CA ALA A 570 -13.40 -7.90 0.60
C ALA A 570 -13.62 -6.96 1.82
N VAL A 571 -13.66 -7.49 3.05
CA VAL A 571 -13.64 -6.68 4.29
C VAL A 571 -12.20 -6.44 4.74
N GLU A 572 -11.33 -7.45 4.62
CA GLU A 572 -9.89 -7.34 4.91
C GLU A 572 -9.21 -6.30 4.01
N THR A 573 -9.60 -6.23 2.73
CA THR A 573 -9.10 -5.25 1.74
C THR A 573 -9.78 -3.88 1.81
N GLY A 574 -10.72 -3.65 2.73
CA GLY A 574 -11.40 -2.35 2.88
C GLY A 574 -12.45 -1.99 1.81
N ILE A 575 -12.59 -2.81 0.75
CA ILE A 575 -13.65 -2.69 -0.28
C ILE A 575 -15.03 -2.62 0.38
N ILE A 576 -15.20 -3.32 1.51
CA ILE A 576 -16.46 -3.49 2.22
C ILE A 576 -16.33 -3.15 3.70
N GLU A 577 -16.95 -2.05 4.09
CA GLU A 577 -17.05 -1.67 5.50
C GLU A 577 -18.38 -2.10 6.13
N GLY A 578 -18.33 -2.33 7.44
CA GLY A 578 -19.52 -2.40 8.29
C GLY A 578 -20.02 -1.01 8.68
N HIS A 579 -21.30 -0.93 9.06
CA HIS A 579 -21.88 0.28 9.63
C HIS A 579 -21.28 0.57 11.02
N ALA A 580 -21.14 1.85 11.39
CA ALA A 580 -20.56 2.31 12.67
C ALA A 580 -21.27 1.84 13.97
N ASN A 581 -22.36 1.10 13.85
CA ASN A 581 -23.07 0.40 14.93
C ASN A 581 -22.61 -1.07 15.12
N GLY A 582 -21.67 -1.56 14.30
CA GLY A 582 -21.20 -2.95 14.28
C GLY A 582 -22.12 -3.93 13.56
N THR A 583 -22.82 -3.51 12.50
CA THR A 583 -23.62 -4.41 11.63
C THR A 583 -23.17 -4.31 10.17
N PHE A 584 -23.29 -5.40 9.41
CA PHE A 584 -23.02 -5.43 7.97
C PHE A 584 -24.29 -5.24 7.11
N THR A 585 -25.47 -5.55 7.66
CA THR A 585 -26.78 -5.55 6.96
C THR A 585 -26.84 -6.41 5.67
N PRO A 586 -26.35 -7.68 5.69
CA PRO A 586 -26.15 -8.51 4.49
C PRO A 586 -27.38 -8.75 3.61
N ASN A 587 -28.59 -8.63 4.17
CA ASN A 587 -29.86 -8.90 3.48
C ASN A 587 -30.61 -7.62 3.07
N GLU A 588 -30.01 -6.44 3.24
CA GLU A 588 -30.57 -5.20 2.71
C GLU A 588 -30.18 -5.02 1.24
N ASP A 589 -31.11 -4.48 0.44
CA ASP A 589 -30.88 -4.18 -0.98
C ASP A 589 -29.90 -3.01 -1.10
N VAL A 590 -28.90 -3.10 -1.97
CA VAL A 590 -27.89 -2.05 -2.17
C VAL A 590 -28.46 -0.89 -3.00
N THR A 591 -28.24 0.35 -2.56
CA THR A 591 -28.54 1.56 -3.33
C THR A 591 -27.47 1.84 -4.39
N ARG A 592 -27.78 2.68 -5.39
CA ARG A 592 -26.81 3.02 -6.44
C ARG A 592 -25.56 3.73 -5.90
N GLU A 593 -25.69 4.55 -4.85
CA GLU A 593 -24.53 5.17 -4.21
C GLU A 593 -23.68 4.18 -3.39
N GLU A 594 -24.30 3.25 -2.65
CA GLU A 594 -23.54 2.22 -1.92
C GLU A 594 -22.81 1.27 -2.88
N ALA A 595 -23.42 0.97 -4.04
CA ALA A 595 -22.77 0.20 -5.09
C ALA A 595 -21.59 0.96 -5.71
N ALA A 596 -21.73 2.28 -5.91
CA ALA A 596 -20.65 3.13 -6.39
C ALA A 596 -19.46 3.14 -5.42
N THR A 597 -19.70 3.42 -4.14
CA THR A 597 -18.67 3.39 -3.09
C THR A 597 -17.92 2.05 -3.07
N MET A 598 -18.62 0.91 -3.16
CA MET A 598 -17.98 -0.41 -3.13
C MET A 598 -17.19 -0.75 -4.40
N ILE A 599 -17.60 -0.26 -5.57
CA ILE A 599 -16.84 -0.44 -6.83
C ILE A 599 -15.63 0.49 -6.87
N SER A 600 -15.77 1.77 -6.48
CA SER A 600 -14.64 2.71 -6.42
C SER A 600 -13.54 2.18 -5.50
N ARG A 601 -13.88 1.68 -4.31
CA ARG A 601 -12.89 1.08 -3.40
C ARG A 601 -12.24 -0.20 -3.94
N ALA A 602 -12.92 -0.90 -4.87
CA ALA A 602 -12.32 -2.03 -5.57
C ALA A 602 -11.29 -1.56 -6.62
N ILE A 603 -11.50 -0.40 -7.26
CA ILE A 603 -10.50 0.28 -8.11
C ILE A 603 -9.32 0.75 -7.24
N ASP A 604 -9.62 1.44 -6.13
CA ASP A 604 -8.61 1.98 -5.21
C ASP A 604 -7.73 0.85 -4.62
N TYR A 605 -8.33 -0.29 -4.25
CA TYR A 605 -7.61 -1.44 -3.67
C TYR A 605 -6.63 -2.10 -4.64
N ILE A 606 -6.98 -2.21 -5.93
CA ILE A 606 -6.06 -2.76 -6.93
C ILE A 606 -4.99 -1.74 -7.40
N ALA A 607 -4.91 -0.58 -6.74
CA ALA A 607 -4.01 0.54 -7.06
C ALA A 607 -4.08 1.01 -8.52
N HIS A 608 -5.25 0.88 -9.14
CA HIS A 608 -5.45 1.31 -10.53
C HIS A 608 -5.80 2.81 -10.57
N GLU A 609 -5.04 3.58 -11.35
CA GLU A 609 -5.29 5.00 -11.63
C GLU A 609 -5.99 5.13 -13.00
N PRO A 610 -7.34 5.16 -13.07
CA PRO A 610 -8.04 5.16 -14.35
C PRO A 610 -7.97 6.52 -15.06
N GLU A 611 -8.12 6.53 -16.39
CA GLU A 611 -8.20 7.78 -17.17
C GLU A 611 -9.53 8.52 -16.89
N LEU A 612 -9.48 9.64 -16.16
CA LEU A 612 -10.66 10.42 -15.79
C LEU A 612 -11.05 11.46 -16.86
N ASP A 613 -12.26 11.38 -17.42
CA ASP A 613 -12.83 12.46 -18.25
C ASP A 613 -13.33 13.63 -17.39
N GLU A 614 -12.46 14.60 -17.06
CA GLU A 614 -12.80 15.83 -16.32
C GLU A 614 -13.94 16.69 -16.95
N ASP A 615 -14.30 16.49 -18.22
CA ASP A 615 -15.48 17.15 -18.83
C ASP A 615 -16.80 16.55 -18.31
N LEU A 616 -16.78 15.36 -17.67
CA LEU A 616 -17.92 14.73 -16.99
C LEU A 616 -17.93 15.12 -15.50
N GLN A 617 -19.02 15.77 -15.07
CA GLN A 617 -19.14 16.33 -13.71
C GLN A 617 -20.45 15.93 -13.06
N LEU A 618 -20.45 15.72 -11.74
CA LEU A 618 -21.68 15.42 -10.98
C LEU A 618 -22.80 16.45 -11.25
N THR A 619 -22.43 17.72 -11.46
CA THR A 619 -23.39 18.81 -11.67
C THR A 619 -24.19 18.74 -12.99
N ASP A 620 -23.80 17.89 -13.95
CA ASP A 620 -24.60 17.59 -15.15
C ASP A 620 -25.84 16.73 -14.88
N TYR A 621 -25.84 16.02 -13.74
CA TYR A 621 -26.96 15.22 -13.27
C TYR A 621 -27.90 16.06 -12.40
N THR A 622 -29.21 15.88 -12.62
CA THR A 622 -30.23 16.78 -12.06
C THR A 622 -30.57 16.51 -10.58
N ASP A 623 -30.06 15.40 -10.05
CA ASP A 623 -30.24 14.88 -8.69
C ASP A 623 -28.91 14.67 -7.93
N HIS A 624 -27.79 15.26 -8.37
CA HIS A 624 -26.51 15.20 -7.62
C HIS A 624 -26.66 15.67 -6.17
N THR A 625 -27.54 16.65 -5.89
CA THR A 625 -27.81 17.11 -4.50
C THR A 625 -28.52 16.08 -3.61
N ASP A 626 -28.92 14.93 -4.15
CA ASP A 626 -29.48 13.80 -3.41
C ASP A 626 -28.42 12.70 -3.14
N ILE A 627 -27.18 12.83 -3.64
CA ILE A 627 -26.03 12.01 -3.26
C ILE A 627 -25.73 12.24 -1.76
N ALA A 628 -25.19 11.24 -1.07
CA ALA A 628 -24.66 11.42 0.29
C ALA A 628 -23.17 11.76 0.24
N ASP A 629 -22.75 12.64 1.14
CA ASP A 629 -21.40 13.18 1.25
C ASP A 629 -20.30 12.10 1.04
N TYR A 630 -20.39 10.95 1.74
CA TYR A 630 -19.45 9.81 1.65
C TYR A 630 -19.35 9.10 0.28
N ALA A 631 -20.19 9.47 -0.69
CA ALA A 631 -20.28 8.85 -2.00
C ALA A 631 -20.14 9.89 -3.13
N ASP A 632 -19.85 11.15 -2.82
CA ASP A 632 -19.69 12.21 -3.82
C ASP A 632 -18.48 11.91 -4.71
N GLU A 633 -17.28 11.80 -4.13
CA GLU A 633 -16.03 11.50 -4.86
C GLU A 633 -16.10 10.14 -5.58
N HIS A 634 -16.57 9.08 -4.92
CA HIS A 634 -16.73 7.75 -5.53
C HIS A 634 -17.67 7.73 -6.74
N ILE A 635 -18.78 8.48 -6.72
CA ILE A 635 -19.68 8.59 -7.89
C ILE A 635 -19.04 9.46 -8.97
N GLU A 636 -18.27 10.50 -8.63
CA GLU A 636 -17.54 11.31 -9.60
C GLU A 636 -16.53 10.46 -10.39
N THR A 637 -15.67 9.69 -9.72
CA THR A 637 -14.76 8.72 -10.35
C THR A 637 -15.50 7.77 -11.29
N LEU A 638 -16.62 7.21 -10.85
CA LEU A 638 -17.39 6.25 -11.64
C LEU A 638 -18.16 6.85 -12.82
N ILE A 639 -18.46 8.16 -12.84
CA ILE A 639 -18.98 8.81 -14.06
C ILE A 639 -17.85 9.21 -15.01
N GLN A 640 -16.68 9.58 -14.50
CA GLN A 640 -15.52 10.02 -15.30
C GLN A 640 -14.84 8.89 -16.06
N THR A 641 -14.95 7.66 -15.53
CA THR A 641 -14.56 6.38 -16.16
C THR A 641 -15.68 5.74 -17.00
N GLU A 642 -16.81 6.44 -17.20
CA GLU A 642 -18.05 5.92 -17.82
C GLU A 642 -18.61 4.59 -17.24
N ILE A 643 -18.04 4.02 -16.16
CA ILE A 643 -18.53 2.79 -15.51
C ILE A 643 -20.00 2.99 -15.07
N MET A 644 -20.28 4.09 -14.39
CA MET A 644 -21.63 4.53 -14.02
C MET A 644 -22.17 5.57 -15.00
N ASN A 645 -23.37 5.30 -15.50
CA ASN A 645 -24.15 6.23 -16.31
C ASN A 645 -25.46 6.60 -15.61
N GLY A 646 -25.94 7.82 -15.83
CA GLY A 646 -27.30 8.25 -15.47
C GLY A 646 -28.36 7.87 -16.51
N ASP A 647 -29.62 8.16 -16.20
CA ASP A 647 -30.77 7.80 -17.04
C ASP A 647 -31.04 8.77 -18.22
N ASP A 648 -32.05 8.43 -19.05
CA ASP A 648 -32.59 9.23 -20.16
C ASP A 648 -33.02 10.68 -19.80
N HIS A 649 -33.03 11.06 -18.51
CA HIS A 649 -33.39 12.37 -17.98
C HIS A 649 -32.23 13.09 -17.29
N ASN A 650 -30.99 12.57 -17.37
CA ASN A 650 -29.82 12.98 -16.60
C ASN A 650 -30.09 12.84 -15.09
N GLN A 651 -30.44 11.64 -14.63
CA GLN A 651 -30.54 11.31 -13.21
C GLN A 651 -29.63 10.15 -12.83
N LEU A 652 -28.87 10.29 -11.75
CA LEU A 652 -28.05 9.21 -11.19
C LEU A 652 -28.86 8.28 -10.29
N LEU A 653 -30.00 8.74 -9.77
CA LEU A 653 -30.89 7.99 -8.87
C LEU A 653 -30.15 7.37 -7.65
N PRO A 654 -29.28 8.12 -6.94
CA PRO A 654 -28.33 7.56 -5.97
C PRO A 654 -29.00 6.75 -4.84
N LYS A 655 -30.22 7.13 -4.43
CA LYS A 655 -31.00 6.46 -3.37
C LYS A 655 -31.92 5.33 -3.85
N ASP A 656 -31.99 5.03 -5.14
CA ASP A 656 -32.77 3.89 -5.65
C ASP A 656 -31.93 2.61 -5.57
N ASN A 657 -32.58 1.46 -5.35
CA ASN A 657 -31.91 0.16 -5.21
C ASN A 657 -31.46 -0.37 -6.59
N THR A 658 -30.24 -0.90 -6.65
CA THR A 658 -29.64 -1.42 -7.89
C THR A 658 -30.16 -2.82 -8.21
N THR A 659 -30.68 -3.03 -9.41
CA THR A 659 -31.10 -4.35 -9.89
C THR A 659 -29.91 -5.23 -10.30
N ARG A 660 -30.10 -6.55 -10.33
CA ARG A 660 -29.05 -7.50 -10.74
C ARG A 660 -28.58 -7.29 -12.19
N ALA A 661 -29.44 -6.80 -13.07
CA ALA A 661 -29.05 -6.42 -14.44
C ALA A 661 -28.21 -5.13 -14.46
N GLU A 662 -28.58 -4.13 -13.66
CA GLU A 662 -27.79 -2.90 -13.52
C GLU A 662 -26.43 -3.18 -12.90
N MET A 663 -26.37 -4.05 -11.87
CA MET A 663 -25.11 -4.42 -11.25
C MET A 663 -24.20 -5.21 -12.18
N ALA A 664 -24.74 -6.18 -12.94
CA ALA A 664 -23.95 -6.89 -13.95
C ALA A 664 -23.31 -5.92 -14.95
N ALA A 665 -24.03 -4.89 -15.41
CA ALA A 665 -23.48 -3.90 -16.33
C ALA A 665 -22.55 -2.86 -15.69
N LEU A 666 -22.59 -2.67 -14.36
CA LEU A 666 -21.58 -1.86 -13.64
C LEU A 666 -20.28 -2.65 -13.46
N ILE A 667 -20.39 -3.90 -12.98
CA ILE A 667 -19.25 -4.79 -12.75
C ILE A 667 -18.53 -5.14 -14.07
N ASP A 668 -19.28 -5.36 -15.15
CA ASP A 668 -18.70 -5.66 -16.47
C ASP A 668 -17.90 -4.48 -17.03
N ARG A 669 -18.38 -3.24 -16.87
CA ARG A 669 -17.59 -2.05 -17.23
C ARG A 669 -16.41 -1.84 -16.30
N PHE A 670 -16.58 -1.99 -15.00
CA PHE A 670 -15.48 -1.88 -14.03
C PHE A 670 -14.34 -2.83 -14.40
N LEU A 671 -14.63 -4.09 -14.69
CA LEU A 671 -13.61 -5.06 -15.03
C LEU A 671 -12.99 -4.87 -16.43
N GLN A 672 -13.69 -4.22 -17.36
CA GLN A 672 -13.11 -3.78 -18.64
C GLN A 672 -12.23 -2.53 -18.47
N GLU A 673 -12.64 -1.57 -17.64
CA GLU A 673 -11.88 -0.34 -17.37
C GLU A 673 -10.51 -0.63 -16.76
N VAL A 674 -10.45 -1.63 -15.85
CA VAL A 674 -9.20 -2.01 -15.16
C VAL A 674 -8.46 -3.17 -15.83
N ASP A 675 -8.79 -3.52 -17.07
CA ASP A 675 -8.21 -4.63 -17.86
C ASP A 675 -8.24 -6.01 -17.16
N PHE A 676 -9.24 -6.26 -16.32
CA PHE A 676 -9.45 -7.54 -15.61
C PHE A 676 -10.29 -8.54 -16.42
N ILE A 677 -11.07 -8.08 -17.39
CA ILE A 677 -11.72 -8.87 -18.46
C ILE A 677 -11.76 -8.05 -19.75
N ASN A 678 -11.86 -8.72 -20.90
CA ASN A 678 -12.25 -8.14 -22.18
C ASN A 678 -13.61 -8.70 -22.67
#